data_AF-A0A368VK30-F1
#
_entry.id   AF-A0A368VK30-F1
#
_cell.length_a   1.000
_cell.length_b   1.000
_cell.length_c   1.000
_cell.angle_alpha   90.00
_cell.angle_beta   90.00
_cell.angle_gamma   90.00
#
_symmetry.space_group_name_H-M   'P 1'
#
loop_
_entity.id
_entity.type
_entity.pdbx_description
1 polymer ?
#
loop_
_entity_poly.entity_id
_entity_poly.type
_entity_poly.pdbx_seq_one_letter_code
_entity_poly.pdbx_strand_id
1 'polypeptide(L)'
;MDAEQTVVTVDIYGVQYKLKGHSNVEYMKRVASAIDESMKKLAKGYPRLDMQKLAVLSAVQITEEVFRLRRDNSRLQEEEAKLHVLSHQLELTTKQAEALQAELAEAKRATNEKLQEAKAAAEAELAEMLELAAEQAKAQQEAAAEALKAQEEKIAQLTAAHAERLTALKLEKEEQMAGLSKDKEEQLTELRQEIQVKLLELEQEKEAELAELRREKDEQLAALEASHAALFADVTAEKEKLLTELAASWQNKWDEREQGWLANAKAAQLERDRLNEEREQAWKAEAAEKEQSFRSDLERRRNGWLEERSRLQAQITELQQSWNAEKEALEKRIALAEEQLVRAMEQEESFRTSFAQLEQEGRDREDQLNETSKQLAELQKHNSQANHIIQELEQKLIHERNHVSAADKRATELLLRLKEAKEREQQQEQKLMQLEERQMAQEELILQQQLAQEEHLDTLRSELEKQREMLQETHEQQLISLKKEHGELLQSLRQEQEEQLKLVEAENDELFKQLAAESNERLEQTIAERDERYKHLEAQHKQLVALHEEQYKQLEANHEEQLLQQRHDYETSIHKLQAQLEQIEKIAASAAQSEQSYKAELEKLESRERELTEQLELTAARERIAAQQLEAAAARERELSERLQAQQQYAEQTAAEAVRLEQEKKAQEADEEALRIQLERAVQEAAAASELQEELSEHTSKLESERDEAARAAEKLASERDKAAREAESLAYERDEAARAAAKLAEDHAHLLEQHHKLKNEYSKLQTEYNEWIELIEQS
;
A
#
# COMPACT_ATOMS: atom_id res chain seq x y z
N MET A 1 -136.10 -145.40 37.52
CA MET A 1 -136.45 -146.36 36.46
C MET A 1 -136.08 -147.74 36.96
N ASP A 2 -136.92 -148.74 36.73
CA ASP A 2 -136.66 -150.12 37.12
C ASP A 2 -135.59 -150.73 36.19
N ALA A 3 -134.34 -150.64 36.62
CA ALA A 3 -133.22 -151.25 35.91
C ALA A 3 -133.31 -152.78 36.03
N GLU A 4 -133.34 -153.46 34.89
CA GLU A 4 -133.52 -154.92 34.80
C GLU A 4 -132.50 -155.66 35.67
N GLN A 5 -132.98 -156.39 36.69
CA GLN A 5 -132.12 -157.23 37.53
C GLN A 5 -131.62 -158.42 36.73
N THR A 6 -130.47 -158.26 36.08
CA THR A 6 -129.82 -159.33 35.33
C THR A 6 -129.40 -160.43 36.30
N VAL A 7 -130.01 -161.62 36.14
CA VAL A 7 -129.74 -162.80 36.96
C VAL A 7 -128.63 -163.61 36.30
N VAL A 8 -127.39 -163.42 36.75
CA VAL A 8 -126.22 -164.10 36.18
C VAL A 8 -125.87 -165.29 37.06
N THR A 9 -125.85 -166.48 36.45
CA THR A 9 -125.30 -167.66 37.13
C THR A 9 -123.78 -167.65 36.94
N VAL A 10 -123.04 -167.66 38.04
CA VAL A 10 -121.57 -167.72 38.09
C VAL A 10 -121.15 -168.90 38.95
N ASP A 11 -119.97 -169.45 38.70
CA ASP A 11 -119.34 -170.45 39.56
C ASP A 11 -118.26 -169.77 40.40
N ILE A 12 -118.28 -169.97 41.72
CA ILE A 12 -117.25 -169.48 42.64
C ILE A 12 -116.82 -170.66 43.52
N TYR A 13 -115.56 -171.07 43.36
CA TYR A 13 -114.93 -172.18 44.07
C TYR A 13 -115.72 -173.51 43.98
N GLY A 14 -116.35 -173.79 42.82
CA GLY A 14 -117.10 -175.03 42.57
C GLY A 14 -118.56 -175.01 43.08
N VAL A 15 -119.07 -173.84 43.48
CA VAL A 15 -120.47 -173.65 43.86
C VAL A 15 -121.10 -172.60 42.94
N GLN A 16 -122.19 -172.98 42.27
CA GLN A 16 -122.91 -172.07 41.37
C GLN A 16 -123.85 -171.15 42.14
N TYR A 17 -123.62 -169.85 42.02
CA TYR A 17 -124.43 -168.79 42.61
C TYR A 17 -125.18 -168.03 41.52
N LYS A 18 -126.46 -167.73 41.77
CA LYS A 18 -127.27 -166.83 40.93
C LYS A 18 -127.22 -165.41 41.50
N LEU A 19 -126.22 -164.65 41.07
CA LEU A 19 -126.10 -163.24 41.42
C LEU A 19 -127.20 -162.44 40.71
N LYS A 20 -127.83 -161.53 41.45
CA LYS A 20 -128.68 -160.47 40.89
C LYS A 20 -127.99 -159.14 41.11
N GLY A 21 -127.91 -158.32 40.07
CA GLY A 21 -127.32 -156.99 40.17
C GLY A 21 -127.80 -156.05 39.08
N HIS A 22 -127.41 -154.78 39.22
CA HIS A 22 -127.69 -153.70 38.28
C HIS A 22 -126.43 -153.32 37.46
N SER A 23 -125.46 -154.24 37.38
CA SER A 23 -124.17 -154.05 36.70
C SER A 23 -124.09 -154.97 35.47
N ASN A 24 -123.24 -154.62 34.49
CA ASN A 24 -123.04 -155.42 33.28
C ASN A 24 -122.70 -156.89 33.62
N VAL A 25 -123.34 -157.83 32.93
CA VAL A 25 -123.09 -159.29 33.00
C VAL A 25 -121.60 -159.63 32.94
N GLU A 26 -120.83 -158.99 32.05
CA GLU A 26 -119.38 -159.20 31.97
C GLU A 26 -118.62 -158.70 33.19
N TYR A 27 -119.04 -157.57 33.77
CA TYR A 27 -118.41 -157.01 34.95
C TYR A 27 -118.69 -157.87 36.18
N MET A 28 -119.94 -158.33 36.34
CA MET A 28 -120.29 -159.27 37.40
C MET A 28 -119.58 -160.62 37.24
N LYS A 29 -119.38 -161.11 36.00
CA LYS A 29 -118.53 -162.28 35.72
C LYS A 29 -117.06 -162.01 36.08
N ARG A 30 -116.47 -160.87 35.68
CA ARG A 30 -115.08 -160.51 36.02
C ARG A 30 -114.86 -160.40 37.52
N VAL A 31 -115.77 -159.77 38.27
CA VAL A 31 -115.72 -159.70 39.74
C VAL A 31 -115.83 -161.10 40.36
N ALA A 32 -116.76 -161.95 39.89
CA ALA A 32 -116.88 -163.32 40.35
C ALA A 32 -115.61 -164.16 40.06
N SER A 33 -115.04 -164.04 38.86
CA SER A 33 -113.78 -164.70 38.49
C SER A 33 -112.58 -164.20 39.30
N ALA A 34 -112.51 -162.91 39.64
CA ALA A 34 -111.45 -162.37 40.51
C ALA A 34 -111.57 -162.91 41.94
N ILE A 35 -112.79 -163.02 42.48
CA ILE A 35 -113.06 -163.63 43.79
C ILE A 35 -112.72 -165.13 43.76
N ASP A 36 -113.14 -165.85 42.72
CA ASP A 36 -112.86 -167.28 42.51
C ASP A 36 -111.35 -167.56 42.38
N GLU A 37 -110.62 -166.75 41.61
CA GLU A 37 -109.16 -166.80 41.54
C GLU A 37 -108.49 -166.49 42.88
N SER A 38 -108.98 -165.49 43.63
CA SER A 38 -108.46 -165.14 44.96
C SER A 38 -108.65 -166.31 45.94
N MET A 39 -109.86 -166.88 46.00
CA MET A 39 -110.15 -168.07 46.79
C MET A 39 -109.30 -169.28 46.37
N LYS A 40 -109.09 -169.50 45.06
CA LYS A 40 -108.23 -170.58 44.53
C LYS A 40 -106.74 -170.36 44.82
N LYS A 41 -106.25 -169.12 44.80
CA LYS A 41 -104.86 -168.77 45.17
C LYS A 41 -104.65 -168.96 46.68
N LEU A 42 -105.56 -168.48 47.50
CA LEU A 42 -105.52 -168.66 48.96
C LEU A 42 -105.68 -170.14 49.37
N ALA A 43 -106.49 -170.92 48.68
CA ALA A 43 -106.62 -172.36 48.94
C ALA A 43 -105.34 -173.15 48.64
N LYS A 44 -104.59 -172.77 47.59
CA LYS A 44 -103.25 -173.33 47.33
C LYS A 44 -102.25 -172.99 48.45
N GLY A 45 -102.35 -171.79 49.02
CA GLY A 45 -101.52 -171.36 50.16
C GLY A 45 -101.91 -171.98 51.51
N TYR A 46 -103.20 -172.27 51.72
CA TYR A 46 -103.74 -172.74 53.01
C TYR A 46 -104.63 -174.00 52.89
N PRO A 47 -104.08 -175.18 52.51
CA PRO A 47 -104.87 -176.37 52.14
C PRO A 47 -105.69 -177.05 53.26
N ARG A 48 -105.69 -176.50 54.48
CA ARG A 48 -106.46 -176.99 55.64
C ARG A 48 -107.59 -176.05 56.09
N LEU A 49 -107.79 -174.91 55.42
CA LEU A 49 -108.94 -174.04 55.69
C LEU A 49 -110.21 -174.57 54.99
N ASP A 50 -111.35 -174.36 55.64
CA ASP A 50 -112.65 -174.57 54.99
C ASP A 50 -113.03 -173.41 54.07
N MET A 51 -114.02 -173.68 53.22
CA MET A 51 -114.63 -172.74 52.27
C MET A 51 -115.04 -171.41 52.89
N GLN A 52 -115.58 -171.42 54.12
CA GLN A 52 -116.14 -170.23 54.76
C GLN A 52 -115.01 -169.31 55.23
N LYS A 53 -113.95 -169.89 55.80
CA LYS A 53 -112.73 -169.14 56.16
C LYS A 53 -112.00 -168.60 54.93
N LEU A 54 -111.93 -169.37 53.84
CA LEU A 54 -111.36 -168.90 52.57
C LEU A 54 -112.13 -167.72 51.95
N ALA A 55 -113.46 -167.77 51.97
CA ALA A 55 -114.31 -166.68 51.50
C ALA A 55 -114.13 -165.40 52.34
N VAL A 56 -114.08 -165.53 53.67
CA VAL A 56 -113.83 -164.39 54.58
C VAL A 56 -112.44 -163.80 54.35
N LEU A 57 -111.39 -164.62 54.21
CA LEU A 57 -110.03 -164.12 53.97
C LEU A 57 -109.92 -163.39 52.62
N SER A 58 -110.58 -163.91 51.58
CA SER A 58 -110.64 -163.28 50.25
C SER A 58 -111.38 -161.94 50.32
N ALA A 59 -112.48 -161.85 51.07
CA ALA A 59 -113.22 -160.61 51.28
C ALA A 59 -112.39 -159.56 52.05
N VAL A 60 -111.62 -159.98 53.07
CA VAL A 60 -110.69 -159.09 53.79
C VAL A 60 -109.60 -158.56 52.83
N GLN A 61 -108.96 -159.43 52.04
CA GLN A 61 -107.91 -159.00 51.10
C GLN A 61 -108.46 -158.00 50.07
N ILE A 62 -109.60 -158.30 49.44
CA ILE A 62 -110.21 -157.40 48.44
C ILE A 62 -110.65 -156.07 49.09
N THR A 63 -111.07 -156.09 50.36
CA THR A 63 -111.41 -154.85 51.10
C THR A 63 -110.17 -154.01 51.39
N GLU A 64 -109.03 -154.62 51.74
CA GLU A 64 -107.75 -153.92 51.93
C GLU A 64 -107.22 -153.33 50.61
N GLU A 65 -107.34 -154.06 49.49
CA GLU A 65 -107.01 -153.56 48.15
C GLU A 65 -107.88 -152.35 47.79
N VAL A 66 -109.18 -152.36 48.09
CA VAL A 66 -110.08 -151.21 47.92
C VAL A 66 -109.72 -150.03 48.83
N PHE A 67 -109.29 -150.27 50.08
CA PHE A 67 -108.86 -149.19 50.97
C PHE A 67 -107.52 -148.58 50.53
N ARG A 68 -106.56 -149.37 50.06
CA ARG A 68 -105.33 -148.85 49.44
C ARG A 68 -105.64 -147.98 48.23
N LEU A 69 -106.41 -148.50 47.26
CA LEU A 69 -106.78 -147.75 46.06
C LEU A 69 -107.51 -146.44 46.36
N ARG A 70 -108.37 -146.40 47.40
CA ARG A 70 -109.01 -145.15 47.86
C ARG A 70 -107.98 -144.17 48.42
N ARG A 71 -107.03 -144.63 49.24
CA ARG A 71 -105.98 -143.80 49.83
C ARG A 71 -105.05 -143.19 48.77
N ASP A 72 -104.65 -143.99 47.79
CA ASP A 72 -103.78 -143.53 46.69
C ASP A 72 -104.51 -142.55 45.77
N ASN A 73 -105.81 -142.77 45.51
CA ASN A 73 -106.66 -141.83 44.75
C ASN A 73 -106.83 -140.49 45.48
N SER A 74 -107.06 -140.49 46.80
CA SER A 74 -107.08 -139.25 47.59
C SER A 74 -105.75 -138.51 47.59
N ARG A 75 -104.60 -139.21 47.54
CA ARG A 75 -103.29 -138.57 47.40
C ARG A 75 -103.12 -137.89 46.03
N LEU A 76 -103.53 -138.56 44.95
CA LEU A 76 -103.53 -138.00 43.60
C LEU A 76 -104.41 -136.74 43.51
N GLN A 77 -105.60 -136.76 44.10
CA GLN A 77 -106.49 -135.58 44.16
C GLN A 77 -105.88 -134.41 44.93
N GLU A 78 -105.12 -134.67 46.01
CA GLU A 78 -104.34 -133.64 46.70
C GLU A 78 -103.18 -133.10 45.85
N GLU A 79 -102.53 -133.94 45.04
CA GLU A 79 -101.41 -133.57 44.17
C GLU A 79 -101.90 -132.75 42.95
N GLU A 80 -103.01 -133.13 42.31
CA GLU A 80 -103.69 -132.32 41.30
C GLU A 80 -104.14 -130.96 41.85
N ALA A 81 -104.73 -130.91 43.04
CA ALA A 81 -105.15 -129.65 43.66
C ALA A 81 -103.96 -128.71 43.93
N LYS A 82 -102.81 -129.25 44.35
CA LYS A 82 -101.57 -128.47 44.56
C LYS A 82 -101.02 -127.95 43.22
N LEU A 83 -101.01 -128.77 42.16
CA LEU A 83 -100.60 -128.37 40.82
C LEU A 83 -101.51 -127.26 40.25
N HIS A 84 -102.84 -127.36 40.45
CA HIS A 84 -103.78 -126.35 39.97
C HIS A 84 -103.58 -124.98 40.63
N VAL A 85 -103.30 -124.96 41.94
CA VAL A 85 -102.98 -123.72 42.68
C VAL A 85 -101.63 -123.15 42.23
N LEU A 86 -100.61 -124.00 42.05
CA LEU A 86 -99.27 -123.55 41.63
C LEU A 86 -99.28 -122.99 40.20
N SER A 87 -100.04 -123.61 39.29
CA SER A 87 -100.26 -123.12 37.93
C SER A 87 -100.92 -121.73 37.91
N HIS A 88 -102.00 -121.54 38.68
CA HIS A 88 -102.67 -120.25 38.81
C HIS A 88 -101.77 -119.18 39.47
N GLN A 89 -100.87 -119.57 40.38
CA GLN A 89 -99.87 -118.65 40.94
C GLN A 89 -98.84 -118.23 39.89
N LEU A 90 -98.33 -119.17 39.10
CA LEU A 90 -97.39 -118.90 38.00
C LEU A 90 -98.00 -117.93 36.97
N GLU A 91 -99.22 -118.18 36.49
CA GLU A 91 -99.92 -117.26 35.57
C GLU A 91 -100.10 -115.84 36.12
N LEU A 92 -100.28 -115.69 37.44
CA LEU A 92 -100.39 -114.38 38.07
C LEU A 92 -99.03 -113.67 38.11
N THR A 93 -97.95 -114.40 38.42
CA THR A 93 -96.60 -113.85 38.45
C THR A 93 -96.04 -113.50 37.07
N THR A 94 -96.37 -114.26 36.02
CA THR A 94 -95.95 -113.92 34.65
C THR A 94 -96.62 -112.64 34.17
N LYS A 95 -97.95 -112.52 34.34
CA LYS A 95 -98.71 -111.30 33.98
C LYS A 95 -98.22 -110.07 34.76
N GLN A 96 -97.77 -110.23 36.01
CA GLN A 96 -97.14 -109.16 36.79
C GLN A 96 -95.73 -108.80 36.27
N ALA A 97 -94.92 -109.79 35.87
CA ALA A 97 -93.60 -109.55 35.29
C ALA A 97 -93.68 -108.86 33.92
N GLU A 98 -94.62 -109.28 33.07
CA GLU A 98 -94.91 -108.67 31.76
C GLU A 98 -95.34 -107.20 31.90
N ALA A 99 -96.24 -106.90 32.83
CA ALA A 99 -96.67 -105.52 33.11
C ALA A 99 -95.50 -104.63 33.58
N LEU A 100 -94.68 -105.12 34.53
CA LEU A 100 -93.52 -104.38 35.02
C LEU A 100 -92.44 -104.20 33.94
N GLN A 101 -92.28 -105.16 33.01
CA GLN A 101 -91.38 -104.99 31.87
C GLN A 101 -91.89 -103.97 30.86
N ALA A 102 -93.21 -103.88 30.64
CA ALA A 102 -93.83 -102.86 29.80
C ALA A 102 -93.64 -101.45 30.41
N GLU A 103 -93.98 -101.25 31.69
CA GLU A 103 -93.76 -99.97 32.39
C GLU A 103 -92.29 -99.55 32.36
N LEU A 104 -91.35 -100.48 32.57
CA LEU A 104 -89.91 -100.21 32.53
C LEU A 104 -89.41 -99.91 31.11
N ALA A 105 -90.03 -100.45 30.07
CA ALA A 105 -89.73 -100.14 28.68
C ALA A 105 -90.23 -98.75 28.28
N GLU A 106 -91.45 -98.38 28.69
CA GLU A 106 -92.01 -97.03 28.46
C GLU A 106 -91.22 -95.97 29.25
N ALA A 107 -90.89 -96.23 30.51
CA ALA A 107 -90.04 -95.33 31.31
C ALA A 107 -88.64 -95.13 30.69
N LYS A 108 -88.05 -96.18 30.10
CA LYS A 108 -86.76 -96.08 29.37
C LYS A 108 -86.88 -95.28 28.08
N ARG A 109 -87.98 -95.42 27.32
CA ARG A 109 -88.22 -94.59 26.12
C ARG A 109 -88.38 -93.13 26.51
N ALA A 110 -89.31 -92.82 27.41
CA ALA A 110 -89.60 -91.46 27.84
C ALA A 110 -88.44 -90.74 28.57
N THR A 111 -87.46 -91.48 29.11
CA THR A 111 -86.22 -90.88 29.65
C THR A 111 -85.13 -90.70 28.60
N ASN A 112 -85.00 -91.62 27.62
CA ASN A 112 -84.05 -91.48 26.54
C ASN A 112 -84.46 -90.41 25.52
N GLU A 113 -85.76 -90.28 25.24
CA GLU A 113 -86.34 -89.20 24.42
C GLU A 113 -86.03 -87.83 25.03
N LYS A 114 -86.33 -87.63 26.32
CA LYS A 114 -85.98 -86.39 27.05
C LYS A 114 -84.48 -86.12 27.12
N LEU A 115 -83.64 -87.16 27.15
CA LEU A 115 -82.19 -87.02 27.11
C LEU A 115 -81.72 -86.56 25.71
N GLN A 116 -82.36 -87.02 24.63
CA GLN A 116 -82.07 -86.53 23.28
C GLN A 116 -82.60 -85.11 23.05
N GLU A 117 -83.80 -84.79 23.53
CA GLU A 117 -84.33 -83.41 23.51
C GLU A 117 -83.41 -82.45 24.27
N ALA A 118 -82.96 -82.81 25.47
CA ALA A 118 -82.05 -81.98 26.27
C ALA A 118 -80.65 -81.83 25.63
N LYS A 119 -80.15 -82.86 24.94
CA LYS A 119 -78.89 -82.77 24.18
C LYS A 119 -79.04 -81.88 22.95
N ALA A 120 -80.06 -82.10 22.13
CA ALA A 120 -80.32 -81.29 20.94
C ALA A 120 -80.54 -79.81 21.29
N ALA A 121 -81.22 -79.52 22.42
CA ALA A 121 -81.35 -78.17 22.94
C ALA A 121 -79.98 -77.57 23.35
N ALA A 122 -79.17 -78.29 24.12
CA ALA A 122 -77.86 -77.80 24.56
C ALA A 122 -76.85 -77.65 23.40
N GLU A 123 -76.92 -78.53 22.40
CA GLU A 123 -76.11 -78.45 21.18
C GLU A 123 -76.54 -77.27 20.29
N ALA A 124 -77.84 -76.96 20.21
CA ALA A 124 -78.36 -75.78 19.53
C ALA A 124 -78.00 -74.46 20.26
N GLU A 125 -78.19 -74.39 21.59
CA GLU A 125 -77.80 -73.23 22.41
C GLU A 125 -76.28 -72.97 22.31
N LEU A 126 -75.46 -74.03 22.29
CA LEU A 126 -74.02 -73.90 22.11
C LEU A 126 -73.64 -73.43 20.69
N ALA A 127 -74.34 -73.90 19.66
CA ALA A 127 -74.13 -73.45 18.28
C ALA A 127 -74.48 -71.96 18.10
N GLU A 128 -75.66 -71.53 18.59
CA GLU A 128 -76.10 -70.13 18.54
C GLU A 128 -75.14 -69.20 19.31
N MET A 129 -74.68 -69.63 20.49
CA MET A 129 -73.67 -68.90 21.27
C MET A 129 -72.30 -68.82 20.58
N LEU A 130 -71.87 -69.86 19.86
CA LEU A 130 -70.61 -69.84 19.09
C LEU A 130 -70.71 -68.99 17.82
N GLU A 131 -71.86 -69.00 17.14
CA GLU A 131 -72.11 -68.16 15.96
C GLU A 131 -72.14 -66.67 16.36
N LEU A 132 -72.88 -66.32 17.43
CA LEU A 132 -72.86 -64.97 18.01
C LEU A 132 -71.46 -64.54 18.48
N ALA A 133 -70.68 -65.44 19.08
CA ALA A 133 -69.31 -65.15 19.48
C ALA A 133 -68.38 -64.92 18.27
N ALA A 134 -68.55 -65.68 17.19
CA ALA A 134 -67.78 -65.54 15.96
C ALA A 134 -68.13 -64.22 15.22
N GLU A 135 -69.41 -63.86 15.13
CA GLU A 135 -69.83 -62.56 14.59
C GLU A 135 -69.27 -61.39 15.41
N GLN A 136 -69.35 -61.46 16.75
CA GLN A 136 -68.80 -60.43 17.63
C GLN A 136 -67.28 -60.32 17.54
N ALA A 137 -66.56 -61.45 17.50
CA ALA A 137 -65.10 -61.45 17.35
C ALA A 137 -64.68 -60.86 16.00
N LYS A 138 -65.37 -61.22 14.91
CA LYS A 138 -65.12 -60.67 13.58
C LYS A 138 -65.41 -59.17 13.51
N ALA A 139 -66.56 -58.72 14.04
CA ALA A 139 -66.91 -57.30 14.10
C ALA A 139 -65.91 -56.49 14.94
N GLN A 140 -65.37 -57.07 16.03
CA GLN A 140 -64.30 -56.44 16.82
C GLN A 140 -62.97 -56.39 16.06
N GLN A 141 -62.57 -57.43 15.31
CA GLN A 141 -61.38 -57.38 14.46
C GLN A 141 -61.51 -56.34 13.34
N GLU A 142 -62.66 -56.28 12.66
CA GLU A 142 -62.90 -55.32 11.57
C GLU A 142 -62.91 -53.87 12.10
N ALA A 143 -63.62 -53.60 13.21
CA ALA A 143 -63.61 -52.28 13.84
C ALA A 143 -62.24 -51.88 14.41
N ALA A 144 -61.46 -52.81 14.96
CA ALA A 144 -60.10 -52.54 15.43
C ALA A 144 -59.14 -52.25 14.27
N ALA A 145 -59.29 -52.93 13.12
CA ALA A 145 -58.48 -52.70 11.93
C ALA A 145 -58.79 -51.34 11.26
N GLU A 146 -60.06 -50.92 11.21
CA GLU A 146 -60.43 -49.57 10.78
C GLU A 146 -59.93 -48.49 11.75
N ALA A 147 -60.04 -48.72 13.07
CA ALA A 147 -59.54 -47.79 14.08
C ALA A 147 -58.01 -47.62 14.00
N LEU A 148 -57.25 -48.70 13.80
CA LEU A 148 -55.80 -48.66 13.59
C LEU A 148 -55.44 -47.86 12.34
N LYS A 149 -56.04 -48.16 11.18
CA LYS A 149 -55.80 -47.39 9.94
C LYS A 149 -56.13 -45.91 10.10
N ALA A 150 -57.25 -45.58 10.76
CA ALA A 150 -57.64 -44.21 11.02
C ALA A 150 -56.70 -43.49 12.02
N GLN A 151 -56.00 -44.22 12.90
CA GLN A 151 -54.89 -43.67 13.68
C GLN A 151 -53.62 -43.50 12.84
N GLU A 152 -53.20 -44.51 12.08
CA GLU A 152 -51.99 -44.47 11.23
C GLU A 152 -52.06 -43.33 10.20
N GLU A 153 -53.17 -43.19 9.46
CA GLU A 153 -53.37 -42.08 8.52
C GLU A 153 -53.35 -40.71 9.22
N LYS A 154 -53.91 -40.62 10.42
CA LYS A 154 -53.98 -39.35 11.18
C LYS A 154 -52.63 -38.98 11.81
N ILE A 155 -51.86 -39.96 12.25
CA ILE A 155 -50.46 -39.78 12.67
C ILE A 155 -49.64 -39.33 11.47
N ALA A 156 -49.75 -40.00 10.32
CA ALA A 156 -49.05 -39.62 9.09
C ALA A 156 -49.39 -38.19 8.64
N GLN A 157 -50.67 -37.82 8.60
CA GLN A 157 -51.13 -36.47 8.26
C GLN A 157 -50.60 -35.41 9.25
N LEU A 158 -50.63 -35.70 10.56
CA LEU A 158 -50.10 -34.77 11.56
C LEU A 158 -48.58 -34.64 11.47
N THR A 159 -47.83 -35.73 11.30
CA THR A 159 -46.37 -35.68 11.15
C THR A 159 -45.95 -34.92 9.89
N ALA A 160 -46.64 -35.13 8.76
CA ALA A 160 -46.40 -34.38 7.52
C ALA A 160 -46.70 -32.89 7.71
N ALA A 161 -47.88 -32.54 8.25
CA ALA A 161 -48.25 -31.15 8.50
C ALA A 161 -47.35 -30.44 9.53
N HIS A 162 -46.81 -31.17 10.51
CA HIS A 162 -45.81 -30.63 11.44
C HIS A 162 -44.44 -30.44 10.77
N ALA A 163 -43.99 -31.38 9.93
CA ALA A 163 -42.74 -31.26 9.19
C ALA A 163 -42.77 -30.09 8.19
N GLU A 164 -43.81 -30.00 7.35
CA GLU A 164 -44.00 -28.88 6.41
C GLU A 164 -44.02 -27.52 7.14
N ARG A 165 -44.71 -27.45 8.29
CA ARG A 165 -44.84 -26.23 9.07
C ARG A 165 -43.55 -25.86 9.83
N LEU A 166 -42.74 -26.84 10.23
CA LEU A 166 -41.39 -26.61 10.78
C LEU A 166 -40.45 -26.11 9.69
N THR A 167 -40.40 -26.77 8.53
CA THR A 167 -39.52 -26.35 7.42
C THR A 167 -39.89 -24.97 6.88
N ALA A 168 -41.18 -24.66 6.73
CA ALA A 168 -41.63 -23.35 6.31
C ALA A 168 -41.27 -22.25 7.34
N LEU A 169 -41.41 -22.54 8.64
CA LEU A 169 -41.09 -21.57 9.70
C LEU A 169 -39.58 -21.41 9.93
N LYS A 170 -38.76 -22.46 9.67
CA LYS A 170 -37.30 -22.31 9.54
C LYS A 170 -36.96 -21.36 8.39
N LEU A 171 -37.44 -21.65 7.18
CA LEU A 171 -37.15 -20.85 5.98
C LEU A 171 -37.55 -19.38 6.17
N GLU A 172 -38.75 -19.13 6.70
CA GLU A 172 -39.24 -17.76 7.00
C GLU A 172 -38.32 -17.03 8.00
N LYS A 173 -37.76 -17.74 8.98
CA LYS A 173 -36.85 -17.15 9.99
C LYS A 173 -35.42 -16.99 9.47
N GLU A 174 -34.94 -17.92 8.65
CA GLU A 174 -33.65 -17.81 7.96
C GLU A 174 -33.66 -16.65 6.95
N GLU A 175 -34.70 -16.48 6.15
CA GLU A 175 -34.86 -15.35 5.23
C GLU A 175 -35.00 -14.02 5.99
N GLN A 176 -35.79 -13.97 7.06
CA GLN A 176 -35.91 -12.76 7.89
C GLN A 176 -34.58 -12.37 8.56
N MET A 177 -33.82 -13.35 9.06
CA MET A 177 -32.51 -13.09 9.68
C MET A 177 -31.45 -12.74 8.64
N ALA A 178 -31.44 -13.38 7.47
CA ALA A 178 -30.52 -13.05 6.38
C ALA A 178 -30.78 -11.62 5.85
N GLY A 179 -32.04 -11.24 5.65
CA GLY A 179 -32.42 -9.87 5.30
C GLY A 179 -32.01 -8.86 6.38
N LEU A 180 -32.41 -9.06 7.63
CA LEU A 180 -32.08 -8.17 8.74
C LEU A 180 -30.58 -8.11 9.09
N SER A 181 -29.78 -9.13 8.72
CA SER A 181 -28.32 -9.10 8.84
C SER A 181 -27.71 -8.30 7.68
N LYS A 182 -28.10 -8.61 6.43
CA LYS A 182 -27.65 -7.92 5.22
C LYS A 182 -27.97 -6.42 5.25
N ASP A 183 -29.21 -6.04 5.57
CA ASP A 183 -29.62 -4.63 5.66
C ASP A 183 -28.80 -3.85 6.71
N LYS A 184 -28.38 -4.52 7.80
CA LYS A 184 -27.51 -3.93 8.82
C LYS A 184 -26.05 -3.88 8.39
N GLU A 185 -25.54 -4.90 7.71
CA GLU A 185 -24.18 -4.86 7.15
C GLU A 185 -24.06 -3.76 6.10
N GLU A 186 -25.03 -3.63 5.20
CA GLU A 186 -25.08 -2.55 4.21
C GLU A 186 -25.12 -1.17 4.89
N GLN A 187 -26.05 -0.93 5.82
CA GLN A 187 -26.10 0.33 6.61
C GLN A 187 -24.80 0.60 7.39
N LEU A 188 -24.18 -0.42 8.00
CA LEU A 188 -22.91 -0.27 8.72
C LEU A 188 -21.75 0.03 7.76
N THR A 189 -21.75 -0.53 6.54
CA THR A 189 -20.74 -0.20 5.52
C THR A 189 -20.93 1.21 4.95
N GLU A 190 -22.17 1.65 4.70
CA GLU A 190 -22.47 3.02 4.27
C GLU A 190 -22.03 4.04 5.34
N LEU A 191 -22.39 3.84 6.62
CA LEU A 191 -21.95 4.69 7.73
C LEU A 191 -20.42 4.71 7.92
N ARG A 192 -19.74 3.58 7.73
CA ARG A 192 -18.26 3.51 7.74
C ARG A 192 -17.67 4.32 6.58
N GLN A 193 -18.20 4.17 5.38
CA GLN A 193 -17.74 4.90 4.19
C GLN A 193 -18.00 6.40 4.32
N GLU A 194 -19.18 6.83 4.79
CA GLU A 194 -19.49 8.23 5.05
C GLU A 194 -18.48 8.87 6.03
N ILE A 195 -18.16 8.19 7.15
CA ILE A 195 -17.25 8.75 8.15
C ILE A 195 -15.79 8.70 7.66
N GLN A 196 -15.40 7.71 6.85
CA GLN A 196 -14.10 7.70 6.18
C GLN A 196 -13.96 8.83 5.15
N VAL A 197 -15.00 9.10 4.36
CA VAL A 197 -15.04 10.23 3.42
C VAL A 197 -14.94 11.54 4.19
N LYS A 198 -15.78 11.74 5.22
CA LYS A 198 -15.76 12.97 6.06
C LYS A 198 -14.43 13.17 6.80
N LEU A 199 -13.74 12.10 7.20
CA LEU A 199 -12.38 12.18 7.74
C LEU A 199 -11.37 12.66 6.69
N LEU A 200 -11.43 12.10 5.48
CA LEU A 200 -10.49 12.41 4.40
C LEU A 200 -10.74 13.80 3.82
N GLU A 201 -11.99 14.24 3.71
CA GLU A 201 -12.40 15.61 3.41
C GLU A 201 -11.86 16.58 4.48
N LEU A 202 -12.08 16.31 5.76
CA LEU A 202 -11.67 17.19 6.86
C LEU A 202 -10.14 17.18 7.10
N GLU A 203 -9.42 16.13 6.70
CA GLU A 203 -7.97 16.10 6.60
C GLU A 203 -7.45 16.95 5.43
N GLN A 204 -8.14 16.94 4.27
CA GLN A 204 -7.80 17.82 3.13
C GLN A 204 -8.12 19.29 3.41
N GLU A 205 -9.26 19.61 4.05
CA GLU A 205 -9.59 20.96 4.51
C GLU A 205 -8.54 21.48 5.50
N LYS A 206 -8.13 20.66 6.48
CA LYS A 206 -7.04 20.97 7.40
C LYS A 206 -5.73 21.28 6.67
N GLU A 207 -5.33 20.47 5.70
CA GLU A 207 -4.08 20.72 4.95
C GLU A 207 -4.19 21.96 4.05
N ALA A 208 -5.35 22.24 3.48
CA ALA A 208 -5.61 23.43 2.67
C ALA A 208 -5.60 24.72 3.51
N GLU A 209 -6.35 24.78 4.62
CA GLU A 209 -6.37 25.97 5.49
C GLU A 209 -4.99 26.23 6.13
N LEU A 210 -4.29 25.18 6.60
CA LEU A 210 -2.92 25.34 7.12
C LEU A 210 -1.91 25.72 6.03
N ALA A 211 -2.20 25.49 4.74
CA ALA A 211 -1.39 25.97 3.63
C ALA A 211 -1.71 27.43 3.27
N GLU A 212 -2.98 27.84 3.29
CA GLU A 212 -3.36 29.25 3.11
C GLU A 212 -2.85 30.12 4.27
N LEU A 213 -3.02 29.72 5.53
CA LEU A 213 -2.55 30.53 6.67
C LEU A 213 -1.02 30.66 6.70
N ARG A 214 -0.27 29.64 6.26
CA ARG A 214 1.18 29.74 6.03
C ARG A 214 1.51 30.71 4.89
N ARG A 215 0.76 30.65 3.79
CA ARG A 215 0.92 31.59 2.69
C ARG A 215 0.62 33.03 3.12
N GLU A 216 -0.40 33.26 3.94
CA GLU A 216 -0.70 34.57 4.50
C GLU A 216 0.41 35.05 5.45
N LYS A 217 0.98 34.18 6.30
CA LYS A 217 2.20 34.48 7.08
C LYS A 217 3.35 34.90 6.15
N ASP A 218 3.66 34.10 5.14
CA ASP A 218 4.78 34.33 4.23
C ASP A 218 4.59 35.62 3.39
N GLU A 219 3.38 35.91 2.91
CA GLU A 219 3.06 37.16 2.19
C GLU A 219 3.12 38.39 3.11
N GLN A 220 2.65 38.29 4.36
CA GLN A 220 2.73 39.39 5.33
C GLN A 220 4.17 39.68 5.78
N LEU A 221 4.98 38.63 5.99
CA LEU A 221 6.42 38.78 6.27
C LEU A 221 7.11 39.41 5.06
N ALA A 222 6.93 38.88 3.84
CA ALA A 222 7.53 39.45 2.64
C ALA A 222 7.15 40.92 2.39
N ALA A 223 5.92 41.32 2.73
CA ALA A 223 5.48 42.72 2.67
C ALA A 223 6.18 43.62 3.73
N LEU A 224 6.40 43.10 4.94
CA LEU A 224 7.12 43.79 6.01
C LEU A 224 8.63 43.91 5.71
N GLU A 225 9.21 42.86 5.12
CA GLU A 225 10.58 42.82 4.57
C GLU A 225 10.77 43.86 3.47
N ALA A 226 9.85 43.91 2.50
CA ALA A 226 9.87 44.88 1.40
C ALA A 226 9.69 46.32 1.91
N SER A 227 8.85 46.53 2.92
CA SER A 227 8.69 47.84 3.59
C SER A 227 9.98 48.28 4.28
N HIS A 228 10.63 47.38 5.02
CA HIS A 228 11.92 47.65 5.66
C HIS A 228 13.04 47.92 4.63
N ALA A 229 13.08 47.15 3.53
CA ALA A 229 14.03 47.37 2.44
C ALA A 229 13.83 48.71 1.72
N ALA A 230 12.57 49.16 1.55
CA ALA A 230 12.26 50.49 1.01
C ALA A 230 12.72 51.62 1.95
N LEU A 231 12.41 51.52 3.24
CA LEU A 231 12.87 52.50 4.25
C LEU A 231 14.41 52.56 4.35
N PHE A 232 15.08 51.41 4.23
CA PHE A 232 16.55 51.35 4.14
C PHE A 232 17.08 52.03 2.88
N ALA A 233 16.42 51.83 1.73
CA ALA A 233 16.78 52.49 0.47
C ALA A 233 16.59 54.03 0.54
N ASP A 234 15.52 54.51 1.18
CA ASP A 234 15.28 55.95 1.37
C ASP A 234 16.35 56.60 2.28
N VAL A 235 16.66 55.99 3.43
CA VAL A 235 17.69 56.49 4.36
C VAL A 235 19.09 56.45 3.74
N THR A 236 19.40 55.42 2.93
CA THR A 236 20.69 55.36 2.23
C THR A 236 20.77 56.37 1.09
N ALA A 237 19.69 56.58 0.33
CA ALA A 237 19.62 57.63 -0.70
C ALA A 237 19.67 59.05 -0.12
N GLU A 238 19.11 59.32 1.06
CA GLU A 238 19.26 60.60 1.76
C GLU A 238 20.71 60.82 2.22
N LYS A 239 21.36 59.79 2.79
CA LYS A 239 22.79 59.83 3.13
C LYS A 239 23.68 60.12 1.92
N GLU A 240 23.39 59.52 0.76
CA GLU A 240 24.13 59.78 -0.48
C GLU A 240 23.90 61.21 -1.00
N LYS A 241 22.67 61.72 -1.00
CA LYS A 241 22.37 63.12 -1.35
C LYS A 241 23.19 64.09 -0.50
N LEU A 242 23.13 63.94 0.84
CA LEU A 242 23.87 64.77 1.79
C LEU A 242 25.39 64.71 1.57
N LEU A 243 25.93 63.54 1.20
CA LEU A 243 27.34 63.39 0.80
C LEU A 243 27.66 64.16 -0.50
N THR A 244 26.80 64.08 -1.53
CA THR A 244 27.01 64.79 -2.79
C THR A 244 26.87 66.31 -2.66
N GLU A 245 25.90 66.79 -1.87
CA GLU A 245 25.71 68.23 -1.58
C GLU A 245 26.90 68.79 -0.81
N LEU A 246 27.39 68.06 0.20
CA LEU A 246 28.57 68.45 0.96
C LEU A 246 29.82 68.48 0.07
N ALA A 247 30.02 67.47 -0.77
CA ALA A 247 31.14 67.41 -1.72
C ALA A 247 31.10 68.58 -2.73
N ALA A 248 29.92 68.89 -3.30
CA ALA A 248 29.73 70.05 -4.16
C ALA A 248 30.01 71.37 -3.41
N SER A 249 29.62 71.48 -2.13
CA SER A 249 29.92 72.66 -1.31
C SER A 249 31.42 72.85 -1.06
N TRP A 250 32.20 71.76 -0.99
CA TRP A 250 33.66 71.81 -0.89
C TRP A 250 34.31 72.17 -2.22
N GLN A 251 33.82 71.61 -3.33
CA GLN A 251 34.29 71.96 -4.67
C GLN A 251 34.06 73.45 -4.96
N ASN A 252 32.87 73.98 -4.71
CA ASN A 252 32.57 75.40 -4.90
C ASN A 252 33.51 76.30 -4.09
N LYS A 253 33.77 75.99 -2.81
CA LYS A 253 34.72 76.74 -1.96
C LYS A 253 36.17 76.63 -2.44
N TRP A 254 36.55 75.50 -3.04
CA TRP A 254 37.86 75.36 -3.67
C TRP A 254 37.96 76.23 -4.93
N ASP A 255 36.97 76.13 -5.81
CA ASP A 255 36.92 76.88 -7.08
C ASP A 255 36.86 78.39 -6.84
N GLU A 256 36.13 78.86 -5.81
CA GLU A 256 36.15 80.25 -5.33
C GLU A 256 37.54 80.68 -4.86
N ARG A 257 38.24 79.83 -4.10
CA ARG A 257 39.60 80.10 -3.61
C ARG A 257 40.63 80.12 -4.74
N GLU A 258 40.51 79.22 -5.71
CA GLU A 258 41.37 79.17 -6.90
C GLU A 258 41.13 80.39 -7.80
N GLN A 259 39.88 80.76 -8.05
CA GLN A 259 39.54 82.01 -8.75
C GLN A 259 40.06 83.24 -8.01
N GLY A 260 39.95 83.28 -6.68
CA GLY A 260 40.51 84.36 -5.84
C GLY A 260 42.03 84.45 -5.94
N TRP A 261 42.73 83.31 -5.95
CA TRP A 261 44.19 83.27 -6.13
C TRP A 261 44.60 83.73 -7.53
N LEU A 262 43.91 83.27 -8.58
CA LEU A 262 44.11 83.70 -9.96
C LEU A 262 43.80 85.20 -10.17
N ALA A 263 42.81 85.74 -9.47
CA ALA A 263 42.49 87.18 -9.47
C ALA A 263 43.60 87.99 -8.79
N ASN A 264 44.06 87.57 -7.61
CA ASN A 264 45.16 88.22 -6.89
C ASN A 264 46.48 88.16 -7.67
N ALA A 265 46.77 87.04 -8.34
CA ALA A 265 47.94 86.91 -9.21
C ALA A 265 47.89 87.88 -10.40
N LYS A 266 46.72 88.03 -11.05
CA LYS A 266 46.50 89.02 -12.12
C LYS A 266 46.60 90.46 -11.61
N ALA A 267 46.08 90.76 -10.42
CA ALA A 267 46.18 92.09 -9.81
C ALA A 267 47.64 92.44 -9.48
N ALA A 268 48.40 91.50 -8.90
CA ALA A 268 49.83 91.68 -8.62
C ALA A 268 50.68 91.79 -9.90
N GLN A 269 50.25 91.18 -11.01
CA GLN A 269 50.86 91.39 -12.31
C GLN A 269 50.55 92.81 -12.85
N LEU A 270 49.29 93.24 -12.83
CA LEU A 270 48.88 94.58 -13.26
C LEU A 270 49.58 95.70 -12.48
N GLU A 271 49.75 95.56 -11.17
CA GLU A 271 50.53 96.51 -10.35
C GLU A 271 52.03 96.52 -10.74
N ARG A 272 52.63 95.37 -11.08
CA ARG A 272 54.02 95.32 -11.58
C ARG A 272 54.16 95.98 -12.95
N ASP A 273 53.23 95.71 -13.86
CA ASP A 273 53.24 96.29 -15.21
C ASP A 273 53.04 97.82 -15.12
N ARG A 274 52.11 98.29 -14.27
CA ARG A 274 51.93 99.70 -13.93
C ARG A 274 53.19 100.34 -13.34
N LEU A 275 53.83 99.71 -12.35
CA LEU A 275 55.06 100.24 -11.74
C LEU A 275 56.23 100.29 -12.74
N ASN A 276 56.24 99.40 -13.74
CA ASN A 276 57.19 99.47 -14.85
C ASN A 276 56.86 100.63 -15.80
N GLU A 277 55.60 100.88 -16.14
CA GLU A 277 55.18 102.05 -16.92
C GLU A 277 55.49 103.38 -16.21
N GLU A 278 55.21 103.48 -14.91
CA GLU A 278 55.52 104.67 -14.09
C GLU A 278 57.04 104.93 -14.03
N ARG A 279 57.86 103.86 -13.95
CA ARG A 279 59.34 103.95 -14.04
C ARG A 279 59.81 104.37 -15.43
N GLU A 280 59.21 103.84 -16.50
CA GLU A 280 59.59 104.21 -17.88
C GLU A 280 59.20 105.66 -18.18
N GLN A 281 58.05 106.13 -17.67
CA GLN A 281 57.65 107.54 -17.75
C GLN A 281 58.58 108.45 -16.95
N ALA A 282 58.97 108.08 -15.73
CA ALA A 282 59.95 108.82 -14.94
C ALA A 282 61.31 108.93 -15.65
N TRP A 283 61.80 107.82 -16.24
CA TRP A 283 63.05 107.82 -17.01
C TRP A 283 62.97 108.69 -18.27
N LYS A 284 61.84 108.64 -19.00
CA LYS A 284 61.58 109.54 -20.15
C LYS A 284 61.52 111.01 -19.73
N ALA A 285 60.94 111.32 -18.56
CA ALA A 285 60.88 112.67 -18.03
C ALA A 285 62.28 113.19 -17.64
N GLU A 286 63.10 112.39 -16.94
CA GLU A 286 64.49 112.78 -16.64
C GLU A 286 65.31 112.96 -17.92
N ALA A 287 65.18 112.05 -18.89
CA ALA A 287 65.86 112.16 -20.18
C ALA A 287 65.48 113.46 -20.93
N ALA A 288 64.20 113.83 -20.92
CA ALA A 288 63.71 115.07 -21.51
C ALA A 288 64.22 116.32 -20.75
N GLU A 289 64.29 116.27 -19.42
CA GLU A 289 64.88 117.35 -18.60
C GLU A 289 66.38 117.52 -18.92
N LYS A 290 67.15 116.43 -18.99
CA LYS A 290 68.56 116.49 -19.40
C LYS A 290 68.67 117.08 -20.81
N GLU A 291 67.86 116.63 -21.78
CA GLU A 291 67.90 117.18 -23.14
C GLU A 291 67.54 118.67 -23.18
N GLN A 292 66.54 119.11 -22.42
CA GLN A 292 66.19 120.52 -22.28
C GLN A 292 67.34 121.33 -21.65
N SER A 293 68.04 120.80 -20.65
CA SER A 293 69.20 121.46 -20.06
C SER A 293 70.33 121.64 -21.10
N PHE A 294 70.66 120.59 -21.86
CA PHE A 294 71.64 120.63 -22.94
C PHE A 294 71.24 121.63 -24.04
N ARG A 295 69.97 121.65 -24.45
CA ARG A 295 69.45 122.65 -25.41
C ARG A 295 69.63 124.07 -24.88
N SER A 296 69.31 124.33 -23.60
CA SER A 296 69.47 125.66 -22.99
C SER A 296 70.93 126.12 -22.90
N ASP A 297 71.88 125.20 -22.63
CA ASP A 297 73.31 125.52 -22.62
C ASP A 297 73.89 125.70 -24.03
N LEU A 298 73.38 124.99 -25.03
CA LEU A 298 73.70 125.27 -26.43
C LEU A 298 73.18 126.65 -26.87
N GLU A 299 71.98 127.04 -26.45
CA GLU A 299 71.44 128.39 -26.70
C GLU A 299 72.23 129.47 -25.98
N ARG A 300 72.62 129.28 -24.72
CA ARG A 300 73.55 130.18 -23.99
C ARG A 300 74.88 130.35 -24.73
N ARG A 301 75.51 129.26 -25.17
CA ARG A 301 76.77 129.30 -25.95
C ARG A 301 76.58 129.99 -27.30
N ARG A 302 75.47 129.75 -27.99
CA ARG A 302 75.12 130.42 -29.25
C ARG A 302 74.92 131.93 -29.05
N ASN A 303 74.24 132.34 -27.97
CA ASN A 303 73.98 133.74 -27.68
C ASN A 303 75.26 134.47 -27.30
N GLY A 304 76.10 133.89 -26.42
CA GLY A 304 77.43 134.44 -26.12
C GLY A 304 78.33 134.57 -27.36
N TRP A 305 78.28 133.62 -28.30
CA TRP A 305 78.98 133.76 -29.58
C TRP A 305 78.41 134.87 -30.47
N LEU A 306 77.08 135.07 -30.48
CA LEU A 306 76.44 136.17 -31.21
C LEU A 306 76.76 137.53 -30.58
N GLU A 307 76.86 137.61 -29.26
CA GLU A 307 77.28 138.80 -28.52
C GLU A 307 78.75 139.14 -28.80
N GLU A 308 79.67 138.17 -28.70
CA GLU A 308 81.09 138.39 -29.02
C GLU A 308 81.29 138.75 -30.51
N ARG A 309 80.54 138.11 -31.42
CA ARG A 309 80.55 138.49 -32.84
C ARG A 309 80.05 139.92 -33.05
N SER A 310 78.98 140.32 -32.35
CA SER A 310 78.43 141.68 -32.44
C SER A 310 79.39 142.72 -31.87
N ARG A 311 80.10 142.38 -30.80
CA ARG A 311 81.15 143.21 -30.19
C ARG A 311 82.35 143.42 -31.11
N LEU A 312 82.86 142.35 -31.72
CA LEU A 312 83.92 142.41 -32.74
C LEU A 312 83.46 143.23 -33.96
N GLN A 313 82.20 143.06 -34.38
CA GLN A 313 81.62 143.78 -35.50
C GLN A 313 81.43 145.29 -35.18
N ALA A 314 81.13 145.63 -33.92
CA ALA A 314 81.13 147.02 -33.43
C ALA A 314 82.54 147.64 -33.41
N GLN A 315 83.55 146.92 -32.93
CA GLN A 315 84.95 147.37 -32.96
C GLN A 315 85.45 147.61 -34.39
N ILE A 316 85.04 146.79 -35.36
CA ILE A 316 85.33 147.03 -36.79
C ILE A 316 84.68 148.34 -37.26
N THR A 317 83.42 148.62 -36.90
CA THR A 317 82.78 149.89 -37.27
C THR A 317 83.39 151.11 -36.57
N GLU A 318 83.87 150.97 -35.34
CA GLU A 318 84.55 152.04 -34.60
C GLU A 318 85.91 152.38 -35.23
N LEU A 319 86.70 151.37 -35.61
CA LEU A 319 87.94 151.53 -36.37
C LEU A 319 87.71 152.10 -37.78
N GLN A 320 86.58 151.78 -38.43
CA GLN A 320 86.19 152.41 -39.69
C GLN A 320 85.79 153.87 -39.50
N GLN A 321 85.13 154.23 -38.38
CA GLN A 321 84.77 155.63 -38.11
C GLN A 321 86.01 156.48 -37.77
N SER A 322 86.94 155.97 -36.96
CA SER A 322 88.20 156.71 -36.67
C SER A 322 89.04 156.91 -37.93
N TRP A 323 89.21 155.88 -38.76
CA TRP A 323 89.93 155.99 -40.03
C TRP A 323 89.28 156.99 -41.00
N ASN A 324 87.95 157.00 -41.11
CA ASN A 324 87.24 158.00 -41.93
C ASN A 324 87.38 159.43 -41.37
N ALA A 325 87.40 159.60 -40.04
CA ALA A 325 87.61 160.91 -39.40
C ALA A 325 89.05 161.42 -39.61
N GLU A 326 90.06 160.55 -39.52
CA GLU A 326 91.44 160.88 -39.86
C GLU A 326 91.59 161.27 -41.33
N LYS A 327 90.94 160.53 -42.24
CA LYS A 327 90.89 160.85 -43.68
C LYS A 327 90.26 162.22 -43.94
N GLU A 328 89.10 162.53 -43.35
CA GLU A 328 88.49 163.85 -43.46
C GLU A 328 89.39 164.97 -42.89
N ALA A 329 90.12 164.71 -41.80
CA ALA A 329 91.04 165.69 -41.21
C ALA A 329 92.26 165.97 -42.11
N LEU A 330 92.73 164.96 -42.86
CA LEU A 330 93.76 165.12 -43.89
C LEU A 330 93.23 165.85 -45.13
N GLU A 331 92.03 165.51 -45.62
CA GLU A 331 91.39 166.19 -46.75
C GLU A 331 91.14 167.68 -46.46
N LYS A 332 90.67 168.02 -45.26
CA LYS A 332 90.51 169.42 -44.81
C LYS A 332 91.83 170.17 -44.70
N ARG A 333 92.93 169.49 -44.36
CA ARG A 333 94.29 170.08 -44.37
C ARG A 333 94.79 170.36 -45.80
N ILE A 334 94.49 169.48 -46.75
CA ILE A 334 94.87 169.67 -48.16
C ILE A 334 94.10 170.86 -48.75
N ALA A 335 92.77 170.90 -48.59
CA ALA A 335 91.95 172.00 -49.09
C ALA A 335 92.37 173.37 -48.53
N LEU A 336 92.77 173.44 -47.26
CA LEU A 336 93.27 174.67 -46.63
C LEU A 336 94.64 175.12 -47.20
N ALA A 337 95.48 174.17 -47.62
CA ALA A 337 96.75 174.47 -48.29
C ALA A 337 96.52 174.94 -49.74
N GLU A 338 95.54 174.36 -50.44
CA GLU A 338 95.13 174.78 -51.79
C GLU A 338 94.55 176.21 -51.76
N GLU A 339 93.69 176.56 -50.79
CA GLU A 339 93.16 177.92 -50.63
C GLU A 339 94.26 178.97 -50.35
N GLN A 340 95.28 178.59 -49.56
CA GLN A 340 96.46 179.46 -49.33
C GLN A 340 97.27 179.67 -50.62
N LEU A 341 97.37 178.66 -51.47
CA LEU A 341 98.10 178.72 -52.74
C LEU A 341 97.35 179.59 -53.76
N VAL A 342 96.02 179.50 -53.85
CA VAL A 342 95.19 180.39 -54.67
C VAL A 342 95.36 181.86 -54.26
N ARG A 343 95.31 182.17 -52.95
CA ARG A 343 95.53 183.54 -52.46
C ARG A 343 96.93 184.09 -52.76
N ALA A 344 97.94 183.23 -52.83
CA ALA A 344 99.28 183.63 -53.26
C ALA A 344 99.33 183.96 -54.77
N MET A 345 98.62 183.20 -55.61
CA MET A 345 98.48 183.48 -57.04
C MET A 345 97.73 184.80 -57.31
N GLU A 346 96.63 185.06 -56.59
CA GLU A 346 95.87 186.32 -56.70
C GLU A 346 96.74 187.55 -56.36
N GLN A 347 97.65 187.42 -55.37
CA GLN A 347 98.63 188.46 -55.08
C GLN A 347 99.64 188.63 -56.24
N GLU A 348 100.13 187.55 -56.84
CA GLU A 348 101.07 187.65 -57.98
C GLU A 348 100.43 188.34 -59.19
N GLU A 349 99.17 188.06 -59.52
CA GLU A 349 98.45 188.74 -60.61
C GLU A 349 98.23 190.23 -60.34
N SER A 350 98.07 190.64 -59.08
CA SER A 350 98.02 192.06 -58.69
C SER A 350 99.35 192.80 -58.91
N PHE A 351 100.49 192.11 -58.77
CA PHE A 351 101.80 192.65 -59.12
C PHE A 351 102.05 192.68 -60.63
N ARG A 352 101.59 191.65 -61.37
CA ARG A 352 101.71 191.62 -62.84
C ARG A 352 100.89 192.73 -63.53
N THR A 353 99.67 192.98 -63.05
CA THR A 353 98.78 194.01 -63.62
C THR A 353 99.29 195.44 -63.37
N SER A 354 99.87 195.71 -62.20
CA SER A 354 100.51 197.00 -61.90
C SER A 354 101.84 197.19 -62.65
N PHE A 355 102.62 196.13 -62.88
CA PHE A 355 103.83 196.18 -63.71
C PHE A 355 103.53 196.50 -65.19
N ALA A 356 102.47 195.90 -65.75
CA ALA A 356 102.07 196.09 -67.15
C ALA A 356 101.72 197.55 -67.50
N GLN A 357 101.16 198.32 -66.55
CA GLN A 357 100.87 199.74 -66.77
C GLN A 357 102.14 200.60 -66.87
N LEU A 358 103.20 200.24 -66.12
CA LEU A 358 104.48 200.95 -66.15
C LEU A 358 105.30 200.65 -67.41
N GLU A 359 105.20 199.46 -68.01
CA GLU A 359 105.78 199.20 -69.34
C GLU A 359 105.19 200.12 -70.42
N GLN A 360 103.89 200.42 -70.32
CA GLN A 360 103.19 201.17 -71.36
C GLN A 360 103.63 202.64 -71.41
N GLU A 361 103.85 203.29 -70.26
CA GLU A 361 104.46 204.64 -70.20
C GLU A 361 105.96 204.67 -70.57
N GLY A 362 106.62 203.51 -70.60
CA GLY A 362 108.01 203.37 -71.04
C GLY A 362 108.13 203.40 -72.57
N ARG A 363 107.33 202.59 -73.27
CA ARG A 363 107.39 202.42 -74.74
C ARG A 363 107.18 203.74 -75.50
N ASP A 364 106.22 204.55 -75.07
CA ASP A 364 105.92 205.86 -75.68
C ASP A 364 107.10 206.87 -75.63
N ARG A 365 108.12 206.63 -74.79
CA ARG A 365 109.37 207.42 -74.74
C ARG A 365 110.52 206.83 -75.57
N GLU A 366 110.48 205.53 -75.85
CA GLU A 366 111.58 204.79 -76.49
C GLU A 366 111.60 205.00 -78.02
N ASP A 367 110.43 205.16 -78.64
CA ASP A 367 110.30 205.50 -80.07
C ASP A 367 110.90 206.87 -80.42
N GLN A 368 110.96 207.82 -79.48
CA GLN A 368 111.56 209.15 -79.70
C GLN A 368 113.10 209.14 -79.73
N LEU A 369 113.75 208.07 -79.25
CA LEU A 369 115.21 207.99 -79.14
C LEU A 369 115.86 207.15 -80.26
N ASN A 370 115.16 206.14 -80.76
CA ASN A 370 115.73 205.19 -81.74
C ASN A 370 116.06 205.79 -83.11
N GLU A 371 115.44 206.91 -83.51
CA GLU A 371 115.78 207.59 -84.77
C GLU A 371 117.15 208.32 -84.72
N THR A 372 117.60 208.72 -83.53
CA THR A 372 118.90 209.42 -83.36
C THR A 372 120.12 208.49 -83.39
N SER A 373 119.98 207.23 -82.94
CA SER A 373 121.12 206.37 -82.64
C SER A 373 121.73 205.65 -83.86
N LYS A 374 121.08 205.69 -85.03
CA LYS A 374 121.58 205.07 -86.27
C LYS A 374 122.80 205.78 -86.88
N GLN A 375 123.16 206.98 -86.42
CA GLN A 375 124.19 207.81 -87.06
C GLN A 375 125.62 207.63 -86.51
N LEU A 376 125.82 206.87 -85.41
CA LEU A 376 127.10 206.85 -84.68
C LEU A 376 127.88 205.52 -84.72
N ALA A 377 127.62 204.66 -85.71
CA ALA A 377 128.25 203.34 -85.84
C ALA A 377 129.52 203.30 -86.74
N GLU A 378 129.86 204.39 -87.44
CA GLU A 378 130.89 204.34 -88.50
C GLU A 378 132.33 204.61 -88.03
N LEU A 379 132.53 205.36 -86.94
CA LEU A 379 133.84 205.84 -86.49
C LEU A 379 134.07 205.55 -85.00
N GLN A 380 135.15 204.91 -84.56
CA GLN A 380 136.23 204.27 -85.33
C GLN A 380 136.79 203.10 -84.48
N LYS A 381 137.16 201.92 -85.01
CA LYS A 381 137.64 201.56 -86.36
C LYS A 381 138.99 202.19 -86.74
N HIS A 382 139.69 202.81 -85.79
CA HIS A 382 141.13 203.13 -85.81
C HIS A 382 141.55 203.46 -84.37
N ASN A 383 142.69 203.04 -83.82
CA ASN A 383 143.73 202.18 -84.40
C ASN A 383 143.81 200.83 -83.67
N SER A 384 143.44 199.76 -84.38
CA SER A 384 144.15 198.50 -84.22
C SER A 384 145.49 198.61 -84.94
N GLN A 385 146.56 198.08 -84.34
CA GLN A 385 147.92 198.00 -84.91
C GLN A 385 148.64 199.38 -85.02
N ALA A 386 149.96 199.47 -84.81
CA ALA A 386 150.89 198.46 -84.29
C ALA A 386 150.49 197.99 -82.86
N ASN A 387 150.86 196.83 -82.33
CA ASN A 387 151.62 195.65 -82.80
C ASN A 387 152.63 195.76 -83.96
N HIS A 388 153.92 195.86 -83.59
CA HIS A 388 155.14 195.73 -84.41
C HIS A 388 155.49 196.90 -85.34
N ILE A 389 156.74 197.12 -85.74
CA ILE A 389 158.00 196.42 -85.43
C ILE A 389 158.42 196.53 -83.96
N ILE A 390 159.05 195.56 -83.29
CA ILE A 390 159.25 194.12 -83.46
C ILE A 390 159.93 193.50 -82.21
N GLN A 391 160.83 194.10 -81.38
CA GLN A 391 161.75 195.27 -81.37
C GLN A 391 161.54 196.45 -82.34
N GLU A 392 161.14 197.65 -81.89
CA GLU A 392 160.96 198.13 -80.51
C GLU A 392 159.72 197.59 -79.76
N LEU A 393 158.69 197.18 -80.49
CA LEU A 393 157.31 197.04 -79.98
C LEU A 393 156.76 195.58 -80.11
N GLU A 394 155.79 195.11 -79.32
CA GLU A 394 154.67 195.87 -78.70
C GLU A 394 154.30 195.51 -77.25
N GLN A 395 155.18 194.81 -76.53
CA GLN A 395 155.29 194.98 -75.07
C GLN A 395 154.13 194.39 -74.21
N LYS A 396 154.27 194.17 -72.89
CA LYS A 396 155.43 193.86 -72.01
C LYS A 396 154.85 193.08 -70.79
N LEU A 397 155.63 192.47 -69.90
CA LEU A 397 156.20 193.10 -68.68
C LEU A 397 155.36 194.27 -68.12
N ILE A 398 155.29 194.38 -66.78
CA ILE A 398 155.08 195.66 -66.07
C ILE A 398 153.66 196.26 -66.25
N HIS A 399 153.04 196.88 -65.24
CA HIS A 399 153.61 197.49 -64.05
C HIS A 399 152.95 197.01 -62.74
N GLU A 400 153.60 197.32 -61.63
CA GLU A 400 152.89 197.50 -60.36
C GLU A 400 151.97 198.74 -60.45
N ARG A 401 151.32 199.07 -59.32
CA ARG A 401 150.76 200.38 -59.00
C ARG A 401 149.43 200.67 -59.72
N ASN A 402 148.33 200.88 -58.99
CA ASN A 402 148.16 201.06 -57.54
C ASN A 402 147.87 199.71 -56.87
N HIS A 403 148.33 199.34 -55.68
CA HIS A 403 149.19 199.96 -54.66
C HIS A 403 148.70 201.21 -53.89
N VAL A 404 148.14 200.94 -52.71
CA VAL A 404 148.35 201.64 -51.43
C VAL A 404 148.33 200.55 -50.32
N SER A 405 149.27 200.42 -49.38
CA SER A 405 150.65 200.97 -49.35
C SER A 405 151.62 200.11 -48.49
N ALA A 406 152.15 199.03 -49.09
CA ALA A 406 153.54 198.58 -48.92
C ALA A 406 153.97 197.83 -47.64
N ALA A 407 155.21 197.31 -47.68
CA ALA A 407 155.87 196.45 -46.69
C ALA A 407 157.39 196.74 -46.64
N ASP A 408 158.12 196.19 -45.66
CA ASP A 408 159.40 195.42 -45.80
C ASP A 408 160.04 195.07 -44.42
N LYS A 409 161.03 194.16 -44.43
CA LYS A 409 162.06 193.78 -43.40
C LYS A 409 161.87 192.49 -42.55
N ARG A 410 162.30 191.38 -43.15
CA ARG A 410 163.39 190.45 -42.73
C ARG A 410 163.53 189.95 -41.27
N ALA A 411 163.53 188.61 -41.18
CA ALA A 411 164.53 187.71 -40.52
C ALA A 411 164.24 187.06 -39.13
N THR A 412 164.75 185.81 -39.03
CA THR A 412 165.01 184.98 -37.82
C THR A 412 163.85 184.60 -36.87
N GLU A 413 162.88 183.76 -37.31
CA GLU A 413 162.02 183.02 -36.36
C GLU A 413 161.44 181.66 -36.86
N LEU A 414 162.14 180.93 -37.73
CA LEU A 414 161.59 179.74 -38.44
C LEU A 414 161.91 178.36 -37.84
N LEU A 415 162.34 178.25 -36.56
CA LEU A 415 162.83 176.98 -35.99
C LEU A 415 162.20 176.50 -34.65
N LEU A 416 161.14 177.15 -34.13
CA LEU A 416 160.53 176.73 -32.85
C LEU A 416 159.20 175.97 -32.99
N ARG A 417 158.36 176.28 -33.97
CA ARG A 417 156.97 175.77 -34.06
C ARG A 417 156.81 174.32 -34.54
N LEU A 418 157.88 173.64 -34.93
CA LEU A 418 157.81 172.27 -35.49
C LEU A 418 157.77 171.16 -34.41
N LYS A 419 157.92 171.50 -33.13
CA LYS A 419 157.94 170.51 -32.03
C LYS A 419 156.56 170.32 -31.37
N GLU A 420 155.85 171.43 -31.12
CA GLU A 420 154.56 171.46 -30.41
C GLU A 420 153.40 170.77 -31.14
N ALA A 421 153.54 170.52 -32.44
CA ALA A 421 152.50 169.88 -33.25
C ALA A 421 152.32 168.38 -32.94
N LYS A 422 153.42 167.65 -32.70
CA LYS A 422 153.37 166.18 -32.51
C LYS A 422 152.86 165.73 -31.14
N GLU A 423 153.05 166.56 -30.11
CA GLU A 423 152.66 166.21 -28.73
C GLU A 423 151.14 166.28 -28.50
N ARG A 424 150.38 166.94 -29.41
CA ARG A 424 148.91 167.06 -29.31
C ARG A 424 148.16 165.86 -29.90
N GLU A 425 148.73 165.22 -30.92
CA GLU A 425 148.10 164.12 -31.66
C GLU A 425 147.98 162.86 -30.78
N GLN A 426 149.09 162.45 -30.12
CA GLN A 426 149.11 161.31 -29.20
C GLN A 426 148.20 161.48 -27.97
N GLN A 427 147.87 162.72 -27.58
CA GLN A 427 146.96 162.99 -26.46
C GLN A 427 145.47 162.88 -26.84
N GLN A 428 145.13 162.75 -28.12
CA GLN A 428 143.75 162.53 -28.57
C GLN A 428 143.43 161.03 -28.68
N GLU A 429 144.34 160.21 -29.21
CA GLU A 429 144.15 158.75 -29.32
C GLU A 429 143.92 158.08 -27.94
N GLN A 430 144.72 158.44 -26.93
CA GLN A 430 144.58 157.91 -25.56
C GLN A 430 143.22 158.22 -24.91
N LYS A 431 142.51 159.26 -25.37
CA LYS A 431 141.19 159.64 -24.82
C LYS A 431 140.03 158.90 -25.48
N LEU A 432 140.22 158.36 -26.68
CA LEU A 432 139.20 157.57 -27.37
C LEU A 432 139.07 156.19 -26.71
N MET A 433 140.20 155.52 -26.47
CA MET A 433 140.28 154.20 -25.85
C MET A 433 139.62 154.16 -24.46
N GLN A 434 139.83 155.20 -23.64
CA GLN A 434 139.21 155.34 -22.31
C GLN A 434 137.69 155.60 -22.33
N LEU A 435 137.11 155.89 -23.49
CA LEU A 435 135.66 156.03 -23.68
C LEU A 435 135.03 154.68 -24.05
N GLU A 436 135.67 153.92 -24.95
CA GLU A 436 135.21 152.60 -25.38
C GLU A 436 135.20 151.58 -24.22
N GLU A 437 136.27 151.54 -23.39
CA GLU A 437 136.32 150.71 -22.18
C GLU A 437 135.17 150.99 -21.20
N ARG A 438 134.70 152.25 -21.13
CA ARG A 438 133.60 152.65 -20.25
C ARG A 438 132.23 152.25 -20.78
N GLN A 439 132.04 152.18 -22.10
CA GLN A 439 130.76 151.76 -22.67
C GLN A 439 130.54 150.25 -22.47
N MET A 440 131.55 149.42 -22.75
CA MET A 440 131.50 147.97 -22.51
C MET A 440 131.14 147.65 -21.06
N ALA A 441 131.76 148.35 -20.09
CA ALA A 441 131.49 148.15 -18.66
C ALA A 441 130.08 148.59 -18.21
N GLN A 442 129.38 149.44 -18.97
CA GLN A 442 127.98 149.79 -18.70
C GLN A 442 127.01 148.74 -19.28
N GLU A 443 127.29 148.18 -20.45
CA GLU A 443 126.46 147.15 -21.06
C GLU A 443 126.49 145.83 -20.26
N GLU A 444 127.66 145.43 -19.78
CA GLU A 444 127.83 144.22 -18.95
C GLU A 444 127.06 144.30 -17.62
N LEU A 445 126.99 145.49 -17.01
CA LEU A 445 126.23 145.75 -15.78
C LEU A 445 124.70 145.64 -15.99
N ILE A 446 124.19 146.09 -17.14
CA ILE A 446 122.77 146.01 -17.48
C ILE A 446 122.34 144.55 -17.66
N LEU A 447 123.17 143.73 -18.32
CA LEU A 447 122.87 142.30 -18.52
C LEU A 447 122.75 141.55 -17.18
N GLN A 448 123.64 141.84 -16.23
CA GLN A 448 123.60 141.23 -14.89
C GLN A 448 122.32 141.59 -14.11
N GLN A 449 121.79 142.81 -14.27
CA GLN A 449 120.52 143.19 -13.63
C GLN A 449 119.30 142.48 -14.23
N GLN A 450 119.30 142.19 -15.54
CA GLN A 450 118.20 141.47 -16.19
C GLN A 450 118.14 140.01 -15.75
N LEU A 451 119.28 139.32 -15.72
CA LEU A 451 119.38 137.92 -15.28
C LEU A 451 118.87 137.73 -13.85
N ALA A 452 119.24 138.63 -12.93
CA ALA A 452 118.77 138.61 -11.54
C ALA A 452 117.25 138.89 -11.39
N GLN A 453 116.59 139.51 -12.38
CA GLN A 453 115.14 139.70 -12.37
C GLN A 453 114.39 138.45 -12.84
N GLU A 454 114.93 137.70 -13.80
CA GLU A 454 114.32 136.45 -14.28
C GLU A 454 114.38 135.35 -13.20
N GLU A 455 115.52 135.16 -12.52
CA GLU A 455 115.64 134.24 -11.38
C GLU A 455 114.63 134.55 -10.25
N HIS A 456 114.34 135.83 -10.01
CA HIS A 456 113.39 136.23 -8.97
C HIS A 456 111.92 136.03 -9.39
N LEU A 457 111.62 135.98 -10.69
CA LEU A 457 110.28 135.65 -11.21
C LEU A 457 110.02 134.14 -11.21
N ASP A 458 111.01 133.31 -11.55
CA ASP A 458 110.85 131.85 -11.55
C ASP A 458 110.78 131.25 -10.15
N THR A 459 111.48 131.82 -9.17
CA THR A 459 111.29 131.47 -7.75
C THR A 459 109.86 131.76 -7.29
N LEU A 460 109.29 132.93 -7.63
CA LEU A 460 107.90 133.28 -7.30
C LEU A 460 106.88 132.36 -7.99
N ARG A 461 107.14 131.91 -9.23
CA ARG A 461 106.30 130.92 -9.93
C ARG A 461 106.29 129.58 -9.19
N SER A 462 107.46 129.07 -8.80
CA SER A 462 107.58 127.82 -8.05
C SER A 462 106.83 127.86 -6.70
N GLU A 463 106.82 129.00 -6.02
CA GLU A 463 106.06 129.16 -4.77
C GLU A 463 104.54 129.10 -5.00
N LEU A 464 104.05 129.68 -6.10
CA LEU A 464 102.63 129.68 -6.46
C LEU A 464 102.13 128.32 -6.97
N GLU A 465 102.98 127.51 -7.61
CA GLU A 465 102.63 126.15 -8.02
C GLU A 465 102.49 125.22 -6.81
N LYS A 466 103.44 125.22 -5.87
CA LYS A 466 103.32 124.47 -4.60
C LYS A 466 102.05 124.83 -3.82
N GLN A 467 101.68 126.12 -3.79
CA GLN A 467 100.43 126.56 -3.14
C GLN A 467 99.17 126.02 -3.82
N ARG A 468 99.19 125.79 -5.15
CA ARG A 468 98.07 125.17 -5.87
C ARG A 468 98.00 123.67 -5.61
N GLU A 469 99.13 122.97 -5.65
CA GLU A 469 99.19 121.51 -5.38
C GLU A 469 98.65 121.20 -3.97
N MET A 470 99.12 121.90 -2.94
CA MET A 470 98.62 121.78 -1.57
C MET A 470 97.10 122.05 -1.44
N LEU A 471 96.56 122.97 -2.24
CA LEU A 471 95.12 123.27 -2.27
C LEU A 471 94.32 122.19 -3.02
N GLN A 472 94.91 121.51 -4.00
CA GLN A 472 94.28 120.38 -4.68
C GLN A 472 94.26 119.13 -3.78
N GLU A 473 95.38 118.78 -3.15
CA GLU A 473 95.45 117.64 -2.22
C GLU A 473 94.43 117.75 -1.07
N THR A 474 94.28 118.95 -0.50
CA THR A 474 93.32 119.19 0.60
C THR A 474 91.87 119.07 0.14
N HIS A 475 91.52 119.51 -1.07
CA HIS A 475 90.18 119.28 -1.63
C HIS A 475 89.94 117.81 -2.00
N GLU A 476 90.93 117.07 -2.52
CA GLU A 476 90.77 115.65 -2.80
C GLU A 476 90.56 114.83 -1.52
N GLN A 477 91.28 115.14 -0.44
CA GLN A 477 91.08 114.52 0.86
C GLN A 477 89.66 114.77 1.41
N GLN A 478 89.12 115.99 1.27
CA GLN A 478 87.73 116.32 1.64
C GLN A 478 86.70 115.57 0.79
N LEU A 479 86.94 115.42 -0.51
CA LEU A 479 86.07 114.63 -1.40
C LEU A 479 86.11 113.13 -1.06
N ILE A 480 87.23 112.62 -0.54
CA ILE A 480 87.36 111.24 -0.06
C ILE A 480 86.61 111.04 1.27
N SER A 481 86.71 111.98 2.22
CA SER A 481 85.97 111.86 3.49
C SER A 481 84.46 111.92 3.28
N LEU A 482 83.95 112.89 2.49
CA LEU A 482 82.54 113.01 2.15
C LEU A 482 82.00 111.76 1.43
N LYS A 483 82.77 111.14 0.54
CA LYS A 483 82.39 109.87 -0.11
C LYS A 483 82.33 108.70 0.88
N LYS A 484 83.21 108.67 1.88
CA LYS A 484 83.21 107.64 2.94
C LYS A 484 81.99 107.79 3.85
N GLU A 485 81.73 109.01 4.33
CA GLU A 485 80.57 109.35 5.16
C GLU A 485 79.25 109.02 4.45
N HIS A 486 79.11 109.37 3.16
CA HIS A 486 77.95 109.02 2.36
C HIS A 486 77.82 107.50 2.13
N GLY A 487 78.94 106.78 1.99
CA GLY A 487 78.96 105.32 1.89
C GLY A 487 78.47 104.64 3.17
N GLU A 488 78.91 105.12 4.33
CA GLU A 488 78.51 104.62 5.65
C GLU A 488 77.03 104.90 5.92
N LEU A 489 76.52 106.10 5.57
CA LEU A 489 75.09 106.44 5.68
C LEU A 489 74.20 105.59 4.76
N LEU A 490 74.65 105.27 3.55
CA LEU A 490 73.94 104.34 2.65
C LEU A 490 73.96 102.90 3.18
N GLN A 491 74.98 102.51 3.94
CA GLN A 491 75.06 101.18 4.54
C GLN A 491 74.12 101.06 5.74
N SER A 492 74.06 102.06 6.64
CA SER A 492 73.13 102.05 7.76
C SER A 492 71.67 102.07 7.29
N LEU A 493 71.32 102.91 6.30
CA LEU A 493 69.96 102.99 5.77
C LEU A 493 69.50 101.64 5.13
N ARG A 494 70.42 100.90 4.51
CA ARG A 494 70.13 99.53 4.01
C ARG A 494 69.91 98.54 5.14
N GLN A 495 70.69 98.62 6.21
CA GLN A 495 70.54 97.74 7.37
C GLN A 495 69.18 97.99 8.06
N GLU A 496 68.79 99.26 8.24
CA GLU A 496 67.45 99.62 8.74
C GLU A 496 66.32 99.08 7.84
N GLN A 497 66.46 99.18 6.51
CA GLN A 497 65.49 98.63 5.56
C GLN A 497 65.44 97.09 5.58
N GLU A 498 66.58 96.41 5.70
CA GLU A 498 66.64 94.96 5.84
C GLU A 498 66.05 94.46 7.16
N GLU A 499 66.20 95.21 8.26
CA GLU A 499 65.60 94.89 9.55
C GLU A 499 64.08 95.13 9.55
N GLN A 500 63.60 96.19 8.91
CA GLN A 500 62.16 96.41 8.70
C GLN A 500 61.54 95.32 7.80
N LEU A 501 62.23 94.89 6.74
CA LEU A 501 61.79 93.77 5.90
C LEU A 501 61.66 92.48 6.72
N LYS A 502 62.66 92.13 7.54
CA LYS A 502 62.61 90.94 8.41
C LYS A 502 61.49 91.01 9.45
N LEU A 503 61.17 92.20 9.97
CA LEU A 503 60.03 92.40 10.87
C LEU A 503 58.70 92.14 10.16
N VAL A 504 58.50 92.74 8.98
CA VAL A 504 57.29 92.56 8.17
C VAL A 504 57.16 91.12 7.67
N GLU A 505 58.27 90.46 7.30
CA GLU A 505 58.28 89.03 6.99
C GLU A 505 57.82 88.20 8.19
N ALA A 506 58.35 88.45 9.39
CA ALA A 506 57.94 87.73 10.61
C ALA A 506 56.46 87.98 11.00
N GLU A 507 55.97 89.21 10.89
CA GLU A 507 54.56 89.57 11.14
C GLU A 507 53.62 88.85 10.15
N ASN A 508 53.97 88.81 8.86
CA ASN A 508 53.23 88.04 7.86
C ASN A 508 53.29 86.53 8.17
N ASP A 509 54.46 86.02 8.57
CA ASP A 509 54.65 84.60 8.89
C ASP A 509 53.85 84.18 10.14
N GLU A 510 53.61 85.09 11.09
CA GLU A 510 52.73 84.87 12.25
C GLU A 510 51.25 84.95 11.86
N LEU A 511 50.85 85.92 11.02
CA LEU A 511 49.51 85.99 10.41
C LEU A 511 49.16 84.73 9.60
N PHE A 512 50.09 84.19 8.82
CA PHE A 512 49.86 82.93 8.08
C PHE A 512 49.68 81.73 9.03
N LYS A 513 50.41 81.69 10.16
CA LYS A 513 50.22 80.64 11.18
C LYS A 513 48.85 80.76 11.87
N GLN A 514 48.40 81.98 12.18
CA GLN A 514 47.08 82.24 12.75
C GLN A 514 45.96 81.83 11.76
N LEU A 515 46.05 82.25 10.50
CA LEU A 515 45.08 81.88 9.45
C LEU A 515 45.05 80.37 9.18
N ALA A 516 46.21 79.69 9.23
CA ALA A 516 46.27 78.23 9.12
C ALA A 516 45.65 77.53 10.34
N ALA A 517 45.89 78.03 11.56
CA ALA A 517 45.28 77.51 12.77
C ALA A 517 43.75 77.67 12.76
N GLU A 518 43.22 78.86 12.45
CA GLU A 518 41.78 79.08 12.30
C GLU A 518 41.17 78.20 11.20
N SER A 519 41.87 78.01 10.08
CA SER A 519 41.39 77.15 8.99
C SER A 519 41.33 75.67 9.42
N ASN A 520 42.28 75.21 10.23
CA ASN A 520 42.31 73.84 10.76
C ASN A 520 41.24 73.65 11.85
N GLU A 521 41.07 74.61 12.76
CA GLU A 521 40.05 74.53 13.81
C GLU A 521 38.63 74.46 13.20
N ARG A 522 38.35 75.25 12.15
CA ARG A 522 37.08 75.18 11.41
C ARG A 522 36.90 73.86 10.64
N LEU A 523 37.98 73.24 10.18
CA LEU A 523 37.95 71.89 9.59
C LEU A 523 37.65 70.82 10.65
N GLU A 524 38.30 70.88 11.81
CA GLU A 524 38.05 69.96 12.93
C GLU A 524 36.61 70.10 13.47
N GLN A 525 36.10 71.33 13.62
CA GLN A 525 34.70 71.59 14.00
C GLN A 525 33.72 71.00 12.98
N THR A 526 33.92 71.21 11.67
CA THR A 526 33.02 70.65 10.65
C THR A 526 33.13 69.13 10.49
N ILE A 527 34.28 68.53 10.79
CA ILE A 527 34.44 67.07 10.89
C ILE A 527 33.73 66.53 12.14
N ALA A 528 33.81 67.21 13.28
CA ALA A 528 33.12 66.84 14.51
C ALA A 528 31.58 66.89 14.33
N GLU A 529 31.05 67.98 13.76
CA GLU A 529 29.62 68.09 13.42
C GLU A 529 29.15 66.97 12.48
N ARG A 530 29.94 66.63 11.46
CA ARG A 530 29.66 65.51 10.55
C ARG A 530 29.55 64.19 11.32
N ASP A 531 30.49 63.94 12.23
CA ASP A 531 30.56 62.67 12.96
C ASP A 531 29.48 62.57 14.06
N GLU A 532 29.01 63.68 14.63
CA GLU A 532 27.81 63.68 15.48
C GLU A 532 26.52 63.44 14.67
N ARG A 533 26.37 64.09 13.51
CA ARG A 533 25.22 63.86 12.61
C ARG A 533 25.15 62.40 12.16
N TYR A 534 26.28 61.76 11.82
CA TYR A 534 26.29 60.33 11.49
C TYR A 534 25.96 59.44 12.69
N LYS A 535 26.48 59.71 13.90
CA LYS A 535 26.09 58.97 15.11
C LYS A 535 24.59 59.08 15.39
N HIS A 536 23.98 60.24 15.14
CA HIS A 536 22.54 60.44 15.31
C HIS A 536 21.73 59.62 14.29
N LEU A 537 22.12 59.67 13.01
CA LEU A 537 21.46 58.89 11.94
C LEU A 537 21.61 57.36 12.17
N GLU A 538 22.78 56.91 12.61
CA GLU A 538 23.03 55.50 12.96
C GLU A 538 22.23 55.06 14.19
N ALA A 539 22.04 55.94 15.18
CA ALA A 539 21.20 55.66 16.35
C ALA A 539 19.71 55.56 15.99
N GLN A 540 19.20 56.48 15.16
CA GLN A 540 17.84 56.41 14.61
C GLN A 540 17.62 55.12 13.81
N HIS A 541 18.56 54.77 12.93
CA HIS A 541 18.52 53.52 12.16
C HIS A 541 18.49 52.28 13.08
N LYS A 542 19.30 52.23 14.14
CA LYS A 542 19.28 51.11 15.10
C LYS A 542 17.96 51.00 15.87
N GLN A 543 17.34 52.13 16.23
CA GLN A 543 16.01 52.14 16.85
C GLN A 543 14.93 51.64 15.89
N LEU A 544 15.00 52.03 14.62
CA LEU A 544 14.02 51.62 13.61
C LEU A 544 14.14 50.12 13.26
N VAL A 545 15.36 49.61 13.06
CA VAL A 545 15.61 48.16 12.88
C VAL A 545 15.09 47.36 14.09
N ALA A 546 15.39 47.80 15.32
CA ALA A 546 14.94 47.09 16.53
C ALA A 546 13.40 47.04 16.65
N LEU A 547 12.71 48.13 16.29
CA LEU A 547 11.24 48.17 16.27
C LEU A 547 10.66 47.20 15.22
N HIS A 548 11.24 47.17 14.01
CA HIS A 548 10.79 46.27 12.94
C HIS A 548 11.11 44.80 13.24
N GLU A 549 12.25 44.50 13.88
CA GLU A 549 12.58 43.16 14.39
C GLU A 549 11.58 42.68 15.46
N GLU A 550 11.12 43.57 16.34
CA GLU A 550 10.14 43.23 17.38
C GLU A 550 8.74 43.01 16.80
N GLN A 551 8.34 43.82 15.80
CA GLN A 551 7.12 43.59 15.01
C GLN A 551 7.16 42.26 14.26
N TYR A 552 8.30 41.90 13.65
CA TYR A 552 8.51 40.60 13.00
C TYR A 552 8.22 39.45 13.97
N LYS A 553 8.90 39.44 15.13
CA LYS A 553 8.78 38.37 16.14
C LYS A 553 7.35 38.26 16.70
N GLN A 554 6.65 39.38 16.87
CA GLN A 554 5.25 39.38 17.27
C GLN A 554 4.34 38.79 16.18
N LEU A 555 4.55 39.16 14.91
CA LEU A 555 3.75 38.67 13.78
C LEU A 555 4.00 37.17 13.51
N GLU A 556 5.24 36.71 13.61
CA GLU A 556 5.58 35.28 13.54
C GLU A 556 4.94 34.46 14.66
N ALA A 557 5.00 34.94 15.91
CA ALA A 557 4.44 34.26 17.08
C ALA A 557 2.91 34.18 17.03
N ASN A 558 2.23 35.27 16.65
CA ASN A 558 0.78 35.29 16.49
C ASN A 558 0.31 34.26 15.43
N HIS A 559 1.01 34.17 14.29
CA HIS A 559 0.70 33.18 13.25
C HIS A 559 1.01 31.75 13.70
N GLU A 560 2.06 31.53 14.50
CA GLU A 560 2.35 30.20 15.05
C GLU A 560 1.32 29.75 16.10
N GLU A 561 0.82 30.67 16.92
CA GLU A 561 -0.28 30.40 17.86
C GLU A 561 -1.60 30.08 17.11
N GLN A 562 -1.92 30.81 16.05
CA GLN A 562 -3.08 30.53 15.20
C GLN A 562 -2.97 29.18 14.47
N LEU A 563 -1.80 28.88 13.86
CA LEU A 563 -1.53 27.58 13.25
C LEU A 563 -1.64 26.42 14.25
N LEU A 564 -1.16 26.61 15.48
CA LEU A 564 -1.30 25.63 16.57
C LEU A 564 -2.76 25.43 16.96
N GLN A 565 -3.54 26.51 17.08
CA GLN A 565 -4.94 26.45 17.49
C GLN A 565 -5.82 25.77 16.42
N GLN A 566 -5.75 26.19 15.16
CA GLN A 566 -6.46 25.52 14.05
C GLN A 566 -6.07 24.03 13.98
N ARG A 567 -4.78 23.71 14.04
CA ARG A 567 -4.29 22.33 13.98
C ARG A 567 -4.86 21.47 15.12
N HIS A 568 -5.02 22.04 16.32
CA HIS A 568 -5.63 21.39 17.47
C HIS A 568 -7.15 21.20 17.32
N ASP A 569 -7.87 22.18 16.78
CA ASP A 569 -9.32 22.10 16.56
C ASP A 569 -9.66 21.04 15.49
N TYR A 570 -8.86 20.96 14.42
CA TYR A 570 -8.94 19.89 13.43
C TYR A 570 -8.57 18.51 14.01
N GLU A 571 -7.49 18.39 14.79
CA GLU A 571 -7.12 17.13 15.45
C GLU A 571 -8.19 16.64 16.44
N THR A 572 -8.80 17.57 17.16
CA THR A 572 -9.94 17.30 18.06
C THR A 572 -11.19 16.85 17.29
N SER A 573 -11.37 17.30 16.05
CA SER A 573 -12.51 16.92 15.20
C SER A 573 -12.28 15.57 14.50
N ILE A 574 -11.07 15.32 14.01
CA ILE A 574 -10.61 14.01 13.52
C ILE A 574 -10.78 12.94 14.61
N HIS A 575 -10.33 13.20 15.83
CA HIS A 575 -10.49 12.25 16.94
C HIS A 575 -11.95 11.97 17.32
N LYS A 576 -12.87 12.93 17.17
CA LYS A 576 -14.32 12.67 17.37
C LYS A 576 -14.87 11.71 16.31
N LEU A 577 -14.50 11.90 15.04
CA LEU A 577 -14.91 11.01 13.94
C LEU A 577 -14.28 9.61 14.07
N GLN A 578 -13.02 9.52 14.46
CA GLN A 578 -12.35 8.25 14.78
C GLN A 578 -13.04 7.52 15.94
N ALA A 579 -13.43 8.22 17.01
CA ALA A 579 -14.17 7.63 18.12
C ALA A 579 -15.57 7.14 17.71
N GLN A 580 -16.24 7.84 16.79
CA GLN A 580 -17.51 7.39 16.20
C GLN A 580 -17.33 6.13 15.34
N LEU A 581 -16.27 6.04 14.53
CA LEU A 581 -15.89 4.80 13.84
C LEU A 581 -15.68 3.65 14.83
N GLU A 582 -14.86 3.84 15.86
CA GLU A 582 -14.62 2.84 16.92
C GLU A 582 -15.93 2.38 17.60
N GLN A 583 -16.90 3.28 17.77
CA GLN A 583 -18.19 2.96 18.35
C GLN A 583 -19.08 2.16 17.38
N ILE A 584 -19.04 2.47 16.08
CA ILE A 584 -19.67 1.68 15.01
C ILE A 584 -19.02 0.29 14.89
N GLU A 585 -17.70 0.18 15.08
CA GLU A 585 -17.00 -1.11 15.11
C GLU A 585 -17.47 -1.97 16.30
N LYS A 586 -17.62 -1.38 17.48
CA LYS A 586 -18.13 -2.07 18.69
C LYS A 586 -19.60 -2.49 18.53
N ILE A 587 -20.41 -1.69 17.82
CA ILE A 587 -21.79 -2.06 17.47
C ILE A 587 -21.80 -3.21 16.45
N ALA A 588 -20.96 -3.17 15.42
CA ALA A 588 -20.83 -4.26 14.44
C ALA A 588 -20.35 -5.57 15.10
N ALA A 589 -19.38 -5.50 16.02
CA ALA A 589 -18.90 -6.65 16.78
C ALA A 589 -20.01 -7.25 17.68
N SER A 590 -20.81 -6.41 18.36
CA SER A 590 -21.93 -6.92 19.16
C SER A 590 -23.07 -7.48 18.30
N ALA A 591 -23.32 -6.92 17.11
CA ALA A 591 -24.25 -7.46 16.13
C ALA A 591 -23.81 -8.86 15.66
N ALA A 592 -22.56 -9.04 15.24
CA ALA A 592 -22.00 -10.34 14.87
C ALA A 592 -22.05 -11.35 16.04
N GLN A 593 -21.80 -10.91 17.27
CA GLN A 593 -21.89 -11.76 18.46
C GLN A 593 -23.35 -12.19 18.75
N SER A 594 -24.33 -11.31 18.53
CA SER A 594 -25.75 -11.68 18.59
C SER A 594 -26.16 -12.65 17.48
N GLU A 595 -25.64 -12.48 16.27
CA GLU A 595 -25.91 -13.37 15.14
C GLU A 595 -25.35 -14.78 15.39
N GLN A 596 -24.16 -14.89 16.01
CA GLN A 596 -23.64 -16.16 16.52
C GLN A 596 -24.55 -16.78 17.58
N SER A 597 -25.14 -15.98 18.48
CA SER A 597 -26.08 -16.49 19.48
C SER A 597 -27.37 -17.04 18.86
N TYR A 598 -27.90 -16.39 17.82
CA TYR A 598 -29.06 -16.88 17.07
C TYR A 598 -28.76 -18.15 16.27
N LYS A 599 -27.55 -18.25 15.66
CA LYS A 599 -27.10 -19.50 15.01
C LYS A 599 -27.04 -20.67 16.01
N ALA A 600 -26.55 -20.42 17.23
CA ALA A 600 -26.58 -21.41 18.32
C ALA A 600 -27.97 -21.67 18.94
N GLU A 601 -28.99 -20.86 18.65
CA GLU A 601 -30.39 -21.19 18.95
C GLU A 601 -31.03 -22.01 17.82
N LEU A 602 -30.68 -21.72 16.56
CA LEU A 602 -31.09 -22.53 15.40
C LEU A 602 -30.58 -23.97 15.52
N GLU A 603 -29.30 -24.17 15.87
CA GLU A 603 -28.72 -25.50 16.12
C GLU A 603 -29.44 -26.28 17.24
N LYS A 604 -29.94 -25.59 18.29
CA LYS A 604 -30.74 -26.23 19.35
C LYS A 604 -32.12 -26.65 18.85
N LEU A 605 -32.75 -25.84 17.99
CA LEU A 605 -34.01 -26.20 17.35
C LEU A 605 -33.81 -27.42 16.42
N GLU A 606 -32.70 -27.47 15.67
CA GLU A 606 -32.33 -28.65 14.88
C GLU A 606 -32.09 -29.89 15.74
N SER A 607 -31.35 -29.79 16.85
CA SER A 607 -31.15 -30.94 17.73
C SER A 607 -32.46 -31.43 18.32
N ARG A 608 -33.39 -30.52 18.65
CA ARG A 608 -34.71 -30.85 19.19
C ARG A 608 -35.64 -31.46 18.15
N GLU A 609 -35.52 -31.06 16.89
CA GLU A 609 -36.18 -31.69 15.74
C GLU A 609 -35.67 -33.12 15.53
N ARG A 610 -34.35 -33.34 15.60
CA ARG A 610 -33.73 -34.68 15.50
C ARG A 610 -34.22 -35.60 16.63
N GLU A 611 -34.23 -35.13 17.87
CA GLU A 611 -34.82 -35.84 19.03
C GLU A 611 -36.31 -36.19 18.81
N LEU A 612 -37.09 -35.32 18.17
CA LEU A 612 -38.50 -35.55 17.87
C LEU A 612 -38.68 -36.57 16.73
N THR A 613 -37.84 -36.54 15.70
CA THR A 613 -37.87 -37.57 14.65
C THR A 613 -37.45 -38.94 15.17
N GLU A 614 -36.43 -39.03 16.02
CA GLU A 614 -36.05 -40.30 16.67
C GLU A 614 -37.18 -40.85 17.56
N GLN A 615 -37.91 -39.97 18.27
CA GLN A 615 -39.09 -40.36 19.04
C GLN A 615 -40.24 -40.87 18.16
N LEU A 616 -40.48 -40.25 17.01
CA LEU A 616 -41.49 -40.68 16.05
C LEU A 616 -41.13 -42.02 15.39
N GLU A 617 -39.87 -42.24 15.03
CA GLU A 617 -39.37 -43.54 14.56
C GLU A 617 -39.50 -44.62 15.66
N LEU A 618 -39.21 -44.29 16.93
CA LEU A 618 -39.43 -45.18 18.07
C LEU A 618 -40.90 -45.53 18.29
N THR A 619 -41.85 -44.62 18.06
CA THR A 619 -43.28 -44.95 18.09
C THR A 619 -43.69 -45.83 16.92
N ALA A 620 -43.27 -45.51 15.68
CA ALA A 620 -43.56 -46.32 14.51
C ALA A 620 -42.94 -47.73 14.61
N ALA A 621 -41.77 -47.87 15.24
CA ALA A 621 -41.16 -49.16 15.53
C ALA A 621 -41.97 -49.98 16.57
N ARG A 622 -42.54 -49.33 17.59
CA ARG A 622 -43.44 -49.98 18.57
C ARG A 622 -44.74 -50.41 17.93
N GLU A 623 -45.32 -49.59 17.05
CA GLU A 623 -46.56 -49.91 16.31
C GLU A 623 -46.33 -51.09 15.36
N ARG A 624 -45.20 -51.13 14.63
CA ARG A 624 -44.80 -52.31 13.83
C ARG A 624 -44.66 -53.58 14.67
N ILE A 625 -44.07 -53.50 15.87
CA ILE A 625 -43.95 -54.64 16.79
C ILE A 625 -45.34 -55.07 17.30
N ALA A 626 -46.24 -54.14 17.60
CA ALA A 626 -47.61 -54.44 18.02
C ALA A 626 -48.41 -55.12 16.89
N ALA A 627 -48.29 -54.63 15.65
CA ALA A 627 -48.89 -55.25 14.47
C ALA A 627 -48.38 -56.69 14.25
N GLN A 628 -47.06 -56.92 14.37
CA GLN A 628 -46.48 -58.27 14.30
C GLN A 628 -46.97 -59.19 15.43
N GLN A 629 -47.25 -58.67 16.63
CA GLN A 629 -47.82 -59.46 17.73
C GLN A 629 -49.31 -59.79 17.49
N LEU A 630 -50.09 -58.89 16.91
CA LEU A 630 -51.47 -59.14 16.48
C LEU A 630 -51.53 -60.19 15.36
N GLU A 631 -50.67 -60.07 14.35
CA GLU A 631 -50.58 -61.04 13.24
C GLU A 631 -50.14 -62.43 13.74
N ALA A 632 -49.18 -62.49 14.67
CA ALA A 632 -48.78 -63.73 15.33
C ALA A 632 -49.87 -64.31 16.26
N ALA A 633 -50.76 -63.49 16.83
CA ALA A 633 -51.91 -63.96 17.60
C ALA A 633 -52.97 -64.57 16.67
N ALA A 634 -53.32 -63.89 15.57
CA ALA A 634 -54.24 -64.41 14.56
C ALA A 634 -53.73 -65.70 13.89
N ALA A 635 -52.41 -65.84 13.72
CA ALA A 635 -51.80 -67.09 13.24
C ALA A 635 -52.00 -68.26 14.23
N ARG A 636 -51.89 -68.01 15.55
CA ARG A 636 -52.16 -69.02 16.59
C ARG A 636 -53.64 -69.36 16.69
N GLU A 637 -54.52 -68.39 16.50
CA GLU A 637 -55.97 -68.60 16.45
C GLU A 637 -56.38 -69.52 15.29
N ARG A 638 -55.73 -69.38 14.12
CA ARG A 638 -55.85 -70.32 12.99
C ARG A 638 -55.32 -71.70 13.33
N GLU A 639 -54.12 -71.81 13.90
CA GLU A 639 -53.56 -73.13 14.30
C GLU A 639 -54.45 -73.85 15.33
N LEU A 640 -55.04 -73.10 16.28
CA LEU A 640 -55.95 -73.67 17.29
C LEU A 640 -57.29 -74.11 16.68
N SER A 641 -57.84 -73.37 15.72
CA SER A 641 -59.08 -73.76 15.03
C SER A 641 -58.89 -74.93 14.07
N GLU A 642 -57.76 -75.00 13.35
CA GLU A 642 -57.37 -76.19 12.57
C GLU A 642 -57.21 -77.43 13.47
N ARG A 643 -56.56 -77.29 14.63
CA ARG A 643 -56.44 -78.38 15.63
C ARG A 643 -57.80 -78.81 16.20
N LEU A 644 -58.71 -77.87 16.46
CA LEU A 644 -60.07 -78.16 16.94
C LEU A 644 -60.85 -78.95 15.88
N GLN A 645 -60.79 -78.52 14.62
CA GLN A 645 -61.46 -79.18 13.50
C GLN A 645 -60.91 -80.60 13.26
N ALA A 646 -59.59 -80.80 13.41
CA ALA A 646 -58.99 -82.14 13.38
C ALA A 646 -59.44 -83.03 14.56
N GLN A 647 -59.63 -82.47 15.76
CA GLN A 647 -60.20 -83.22 16.89
C GLN A 647 -61.67 -83.59 16.68
N GLN A 648 -62.47 -82.71 16.07
CA GLN A 648 -63.86 -83.00 15.70
C GLN A 648 -63.93 -84.15 14.69
N GLN A 649 -63.14 -84.11 13.62
CA GLN A 649 -63.06 -85.19 12.63
C GLN A 649 -62.60 -86.53 13.25
N TYR A 650 -61.66 -86.50 14.19
CA TYR A 650 -61.25 -87.70 14.93
C TYR A 650 -62.39 -88.25 15.81
N ALA A 651 -63.14 -87.38 16.50
CA ALA A 651 -64.29 -87.78 17.29
C ALA A 651 -65.38 -88.43 16.41
N GLU A 652 -65.71 -87.82 15.27
CA GLU A 652 -66.64 -88.39 14.28
C GLU A 652 -66.20 -89.77 13.77
N GLN A 653 -64.91 -89.95 13.48
CA GLN A 653 -64.35 -91.25 13.07
C GLN A 653 -64.50 -92.30 14.17
N THR A 654 -64.18 -91.98 15.42
CA THR A 654 -64.36 -92.92 16.55
C THR A 654 -65.83 -93.24 16.84
N ALA A 655 -66.75 -92.29 16.61
CA ALA A 655 -68.18 -92.52 16.74
C ALA A 655 -68.71 -93.44 15.62
N ALA A 656 -68.26 -93.25 14.38
CA ALA A 656 -68.60 -94.12 13.26
C ALA A 656 -68.05 -95.55 13.46
N GLU A 657 -66.84 -95.70 13.99
CA GLU A 657 -66.24 -96.99 14.32
C GLU A 657 -67.01 -97.70 15.46
N ALA A 658 -67.45 -96.97 16.48
CA ALA A 658 -68.32 -97.51 17.54
C ALA A 658 -69.68 -98.00 17.01
N VAL A 659 -70.31 -97.23 16.11
CA VAL A 659 -71.58 -97.64 15.46
C VAL A 659 -71.38 -98.91 14.62
N ARG A 660 -70.26 -99.03 13.91
CA ARG A 660 -69.91 -100.24 13.15
C ARG A 660 -69.74 -101.46 14.08
N LEU A 661 -69.03 -101.31 15.19
CA LEU A 661 -68.85 -102.40 16.16
C LEU A 661 -70.19 -102.84 16.79
N GLU A 662 -71.13 -101.93 17.01
CA GLU A 662 -72.48 -102.28 17.48
C GLU A 662 -73.31 -103.03 16.41
N GLN A 663 -73.11 -102.75 15.13
CA GLN A 663 -73.71 -103.51 14.02
C GLN A 663 -73.10 -104.91 13.91
N GLU A 664 -71.77 -105.03 13.99
CA GLU A 664 -71.06 -106.32 13.99
C GLU A 664 -71.48 -107.21 15.18
N LYS A 665 -71.70 -106.62 16.37
CA LYS A 665 -72.24 -107.33 17.54
C LYS A 665 -73.68 -107.82 17.33
N LYS A 666 -74.56 -107.01 16.72
CA LYS A 666 -75.95 -107.41 16.43
C LYS A 666 -76.04 -108.53 15.39
N ALA A 667 -75.08 -108.60 14.45
CA ALA A 667 -74.96 -109.74 13.54
C ALA A 667 -74.60 -111.02 14.30
N GLN A 668 -73.60 -110.96 15.20
CA GLN A 668 -73.21 -112.10 16.05
C GLN A 668 -74.35 -112.60 16.95
N GLU A 669 -75.13 -111.69 17.54
CA GLU A 669 -76.30 -112.06 18.35
C GLU A 669 -77.39 -112.77 17.52
N ALA A 670 -77.61 -112.34 16.27
CA ALA A 670 -78.53 -113.01 15.35
C ALA A 670 -78.00 -114.38 14.86
N ASP A 671 -76.69 -114.51 14.65
CA ASP A 671 -76.05 -115.79 14.29
C ASP A 671 -76.11 -116.81 15.45
N GLU A 672 -75.92 -116.38 16.71
CA GLU A 672 -76.11 -117.23 17.89
C GLU A 672 -77.58 -117.69 18.06
N GLU A 673 -78.55 -116.80 17.80
CA GLU A 673 -79.97 -117.14 17.88
C GLU A 673 -80.39 -118.11 16.77
N ALA A 674 -79.88 -117.92 15.55
CA ALA A 674 -80.05 -118.89 14.46
C ALA A 674 -79.42 -120.26 14.80
N LEU A 675 -78.26 -120.28 15.46
CA LEU A 675 -77.60 -121.51 15.90
C LEU A 675 -78.40 -122.25 16.98
N ARG A 676 -79.04 -121.53 17.92
CA ARG A 676 -79.98 -122.11 18.90
C ARG A 676 -81.16 -122.80 18.25
N ILE A 677 -81.79 -122.15 17.26
CA ILE A 677 -82.94 -122.69 16.53
C ILE A 677 -82.56 -123.98 15.77
N GLN A 678 -81.35 -124.05 15.22
CA GLN A 678 -80.84 -125.29 14.61
C GLN A 678 -80.60 -126.40 15.65
N LEU A 679 -80.07 -126.06 16.83
CA LEU A 679 -79.82 -127.02 17.91
C LEU A 679 -81.13 -127.62 18.46
N GLU A 680 -82.15 -126.79 18.67
CA GLU A 680 -83.47 -127.22 19.17
C GLU A 680 -84.17 -128.15 18.17
N ARG A 681 -84.03 -127.87 16.87
CA ARG A 681 -84.53 -128.74 15.78
C ARG A 681 -83.84 -130.11 15.78
N ALA A 682 -82.52 -130.15 15.96
CA ALA A 682 -81.78 -131.40 16.06
C ALA A 682 -82.18 -132.25 17.28
N VAL A 683 -82.58 -131.62 18.39
CA VAL A 683 -83.12 -132.31 19.58
C VAL A 683 -84.48 -132.95 19.27
N GLN A 684 -85.36 -132.29 18.52
CA GLN A 684 -86.64 -132.87 18.08
C GLN A 684 -86.44 -134.05 17.11
N GLU A 685 -85.51 -133.93 16.18
CA GLU A 685 -85.15 -135.02 15.25
C GLU A 685 -84.54 -136.23 16.00
N ALA A 686 -83.75 -136.00 17.05
CA ALA A 686 -83.23 -137.07 17.92
C ALA A 686 -84.32 -137.75 18.77
N ALA A 687 -85.35 -137.02 19.21
CA ALA A 687 -86.48 -137.61 19.92
C ALA A 687 -87.29 -138.56 19.03
N ALA A 688 -87.63 -138.14 17.80
CA ALA A 688 -88.33 -138.98 16.83
C ALA A 688 -87.52 -140.24 16.43
N ALA A 689 -86.18 -140.14 16.39
CA ALA A 689 -85.32 -141.30 16.18
C ALA A 689 -85.37 -142.32 17.33
N SER A 690 -85.60 -141.87 18.57
CA SER A 690 -85.73 -142.76 19.73
C SER A 690 -87.05 -143.54 19.71
N GLU A 691 -88.15 -142.93 19.29
CA GLU A 691 -89.46 -143.61 19.15
C GLU A 691 -89.39 -144.70 18.07
N LEU A 692 -88.77 -144.40 16.91
CA LEU A 692 -88.54 -145.36 15.83
C LEU A 692 -87.64 -146.54 16.26
N GLN A 693 -86.72 -146.32 17.20
CA GLN A 693 -85.84 -147.35 17.74
C GLN A 693 -86.58 -148.31 18.69
N GLU A 694 -87.64 -147.86 19.38
CA GLU A 694 -88.47 -148.71 20.23
C GLU A 694 -89.35 -149.65 19.38
N GLU A 695 -89.98 -149.16 18.30
CA GLU A 695 -90.73 -149.99 17.34
C GLU A 695 -89.88 -151.09 16.69
N LEU A 696 -88.63 -150.77 16.34
CA LEU A 696 -87.68 -151.75 15.79
C LEU A 696 -87.30 -152.84 16.80
N SER A 697 -87.28 -152.53 18.10
CA SER A 697 -86.92 -153.49 19.16
C SER A 697 -88.01 -154.56 19.36
N GLU A 698 -89.28 -154.21 19.23
CA GLU A 698 -90.37 -155.19 19.22
C GLU A 698 -90.24 -156.15 18.04
N HIS A 699 -89.89 -155.64 16.86
CA HIS A 699 -89.76 -156.43 15.64
C HIS A 699 -88.59 -157.43 15.70
N THR A 700 -87.45 -157.07 16.32
CA THR A 700 -86.35 -158.02 16.52
C THR A 700 -86.71 -159.14 17.49
N SER A 701 -87.44 -158.86 18.58
CA SER A 701 -87.84 -159.88 19.56
C SER A 701 -88.67 -161.03 18.95
N LYS A 702 -89.52 -160.73 17.96
CA LYS A 702 -90.36 -161.71 17.25
C LYS A 702 -89.50 -162.63 16.36
N LEU A 703 -88.50 -162.08 15.68
CA LEU A 703 -87.55 -162.84 14.84
C LEU A 703 -86.61 -163.73 15.65
N GLU A 704 -86.23 -163.34 16.88
CA GLU A 704 -85.44 -164.21 17.76
C GLU A 704 -86.21 -165.45 18.21
N SER A 705 -87.52 -165.33 18.45
CA SER A 705 -88.38 -166.48 18.80
C SER A 705 -88.42 -167.53 17.68
N GLU A 706 -88.53 -167.09 16.42
CA GLU A 706 -88.55 -167.99 15.25
C GLU A 706 -87.18 -168.65 15.01
N ARG A 707 -86.08 -167.93 15.24
CA ARG A 707 -84.70 -168.47 15.19
C ARG A 707 -84.49 -169.58 16.21
N ASP A 708 -84.96 -169.40 17.45
CA ASP A 708 -84.69 -170.34 18.54
C ASP A 708 -85.53 -171.63 18.45
N GLU A 709 -86.67 -171.61 17.76
CA GLU A 709 -87.36 -172.84 17.36
C GLU A 709 -86.62 -173.58 16.23
N ALA A 710 -86.10 -172.87 15.23
CA ALA A 710 -85.29 -173.46 14.16
C ALA A 710 -84.00 -174.10 14.68
N ALA A 711 -83.35 -173.50 15.68
CA ALA A 711 -82.16 -174.07 16.33
C ALA A 711 -82.42 -175.45 16.95
N ARG A 712 -83.58 -175.63 17.61
CA ARG A 712 -83.99 -176.92 18.23
C ARG A 712 -84.31 -178.01 17.22
N ALA A 713 -84.64 -177.65 15.97
CA ALA A 713 -84.77 -178.60 14.88
C ALA A 713 -83.40 -179.06 14.35
N ALA A 714 -82.42 -178.14 14.24
CA ALA A 714 -81.06 -178.46 13.79
C ALA A 714 -80.32 -179.38 14.77
N GLU A 715 -80.48 -179.18 16.08
CA GLU A 715 -79.81 -179.98 17.11
C GLU A 715 -80.23 -181.47 17.08
N LYS A 716 -81.49 -181.77 16.74
CA LYS A 716 -81.94 -183.16 16.54
C LYS A 716 -81.24 -183.82 15.35
N LEU A 717 -81.15 -183.13 14.21
CA LEU A 717 -80.48 -183.62 13.01
C LEU A 717 -78.97 -183.85 13.24
N ALA A 718 -78.33 -183.03 14.06
CA ALA A 718 -76.94 -183.25 14.48
C ALA A 718 -76.77 -184.59 15.24
N SER A 719 -77.70 -184.92 16.15
CA SER A 719 -77.64 -186.17 16.93
C SER A 719 -77.81 -187.44 16.08
N GLU A 720 -78.48 -187.34 14.93
CA GLU A 720 -78.65 -188.44 13.97
C GLU A 720 -77.41 -188.58 13.07
N ARG A 721 -76.84 -187.45 12.61
CA ARG A 721 -75.57 -187.40 11.86
C ARG A 721 -74.43 -188.06 12.64
N ASP A 722 -74.33 -187.78 13.94
CA ASP A 722 -73.20 -188.25 14.77
C ASP A 722 -73.30 -189.73 15.15
N LYS A 723 -74.45 -190.39 14.90
CA LYS A 723 -74.53 -191.86 14.82
C LYS A 723 -73.96 -192.38 13.50
N ALA A 724 -74.43 -191.84 12.37
CA ALA A 724 -73.99 -192.27 11.04
C ALA A 724 -72.47 -192.12 10.83
N ALA A 725 -71.85 -191.09 11.43
CA ALA A 725 -70.40 -190.89 11.40
C ALA A 725 -69.61 -192.09 11.95
N ARG A 726 -70.11 -192.75 13.02
CA ARG A 726 -69.44 -193.90 13.65
C ARG A 726 -69.56 -195.19 12.84
N GLU A 727 -70.56 -195.29 11.99
CA GLU A 727 -70.75 -196.41 11.06
C GLU A 727 -69.94 -196.21 9.76
N ALA A 728 -69.64 -194.96 9.38
CA ALA A 728 -68.74 -194.65 8.28
C ALA A 728 -67.25 -194.90 8.64
N GLU A 729 -66.86 -194.68 9.89
CA GLU A 729 -65.47 -194.80 10.36
C GLU A 729 -64.97 -196.25 10.41
N SER A 730 -65.85 -197.23 10.67
CA SER A 730 -65.49 -198.65 10.58
C SER A 730 -65.30 -199.13 9.14
N LEU A 731 -66.13 -198.66 8.20
CA LEU A 731 -66.00 -198.99 6.77
C LEU A 731 -64.77 -198.36 6.11
N ALA A 732 -64.22 -197.28 6.68
CA ALA A 732 -62.96 -196.69 6.21
C ALA A 732 -61.75 -197.64 6.42
N TYR A 733 -61.76 -198.42 7.49
CA TYR A 733 -60.67 -199.34 7.85
C TYR A 733 -60.48 -200.45 6.81
N GLU A 734 -61.58 -201.06 6.32
CA GLU A 734 -61.54 -202.14 5.32
C GLU A 734 -61.15 -201.65 3.91
N ARG A 735 -61.38 -200.37 3.60
CA ARG A 735 -61.09 -199.80 2.26
C ARG A 735 -59.59 -199.56 2.04
N ASP A 736 -58.89 -199.05 3.04
CA ASP A 736 -57.51 -198.58 2.87
C ASP A 736 -56.48 -199.73 2.80
N GLU A 737 -56.85 -200.92 3.26
CA GLU A 737 -56.07 -202.15 3.06
C GLU A 737 -56.12 -202.61 1.59
N ALA A 738 -57.29 -202.51 0.93
CA ALA A 738 -57.45 -202.86 -0.48
C ALA A 738 -56.71 -201.92 -1.44
N ALA A 739 -56.62 -200.62 -1.12
CA ALA A 739 -56.02 -199.62 -2.00
C ALA A 739 -54.52 -199.83 -2.26
N ARG A 740 -53.76 -200.29 -1.25
CA ARG A 740 -52.29 -200.41 -1.34
C ARG A 740 -51.83 -201.61 -2.17
N ALA A 741 -52.69 -202.61 -2.35
CA ALA A 741 -52.42 -203.73 -3.26
C ALA A 741 -52.41 -203.30 -4.74
N ALA A 742 -53.19 -202.28 -5.12
CA ALA A 742 -53.31 -201.83 -6.51
C ALA A 742 -52.13 -200.96 -6.97
N ALA A 743 -51.63 -200.06 -6.11
CA ALA A 743 -50.56 -199.12 -6.47
C ALA A 743 -49.27 -199.84 -6.96
N LYS A 744 -48.98 -201.01 -6.36
CA LYS A 744 -47.79 -201.82 -6.67
C LYS A 744 -47.82 -202.50 -8.05
N LEU A 745 -48.92 -202.39 -8.81
CA LEU A 745 -49.07 -203.03 -10.13
C LEU A 745 -48.96 -202.05 -11.31
N ALA A 746 -48.96 -200.73 -11.07
CA ALA A 746 -49.02 -199.72 -12.13
C ALA A 746 -47.64 -199.17 -12.53
N GLU A 747 -46.73 -198.99 -11.57
CA GLU A 747 -45.47 -198.27 -11.75
C GLU A 747 -44.47 -199.06 -12.64
N ASP A 748 -44.39 -200.38 -12.43
CA ASP A 748 -43.54 -201.30 -13.21
C ASP A 748 -43.88 -201.30 -14.72
N HIS A 749 -45.12 -200.97 -15.11
CA HIS A 749 -45.54 -200.98 -16.52
C HIS A 749 -45.12 -199.68 -17.26
N ALA A 750 -44.99 -198.56 -16.55
CA ALA A 750 -44.84 -197.25 -17.19
C ALA A 750 -43.43 -197.02 -17.76
N HIS A 751 -42.39 -197.13 -16.92
CA HIS A 751 -41.04 -196.68 -17.27
C HIS A 751 -40.31 -197.61 -18.26
N LEU A 752 -40.73 -198.88 -18.36
CA LEU A 752 -40.16 -199.87 -19.28
C LEU A 752 -40.32 -199.48 -20.76
N LEU A 753 -41.34 -198.67 -21.08
CA LEU A 753 -41.61 -198.19 -22.44
C LEU A 753 -40.74 -197.00 -22.87
N GLU A 754 -40.36 -196.11 -21.95
CA GLU A 754 -39.71 -194.85 -22.32
C GLU A 754 -38.24 -195.04 -22.70
N GLN A 755 -37.49 -195.86 -21.95
CA GLN A 755 -36.08 -196.12 -22.24
C GLN A 755 -35.89 -196.87 -23.58
N HIS A 756 -36.83 -197.76 -23.94
CA HIS A 756 -36.86 -198.42 -25.24
C HIS A 756 -37.03 -197.42 -26.41
N HIS A 757 -37.57 -196.22 -26.16
CA HIS A 757 -37.72 -195.20 -27.21
C HIS A 757 -36.46 -194.36 -27.41
N LYS A 758 -35.77 -193.98 -26.32
CA LYS A 758 -34.51 -193.21 -26.38
C LYS A 758 -33.39 -193.98 -27.10
N LEU A 759 -33.30 -195.29 -26.86
CA LEU A 759 -32.31 -196.20 -27.48
C LEU A 759 -32.30 -196.16 -29.03
N LYS A 760 -33.40 -195.75 -29.67
CA LYS A 760 -33.55 -195.76 -31.14
C LYS A 760 -32.99 -194.52 -31.84
N ASN A 761 -32.88 -193.39 -31.14
CA ASN A 761 -32.56 -192.09 -31.77
C ASN A 761 -31.09 -191.68 -31.68
N GLU A 762 -30.35 -192.17 -30.68
CA GLU A 762 -28.92 -191.85 -30.54
C GLU A 762 -28.05 -192.76 -31.43
N TYR A 763 -28.47 -194.02 -31.60
CA TYR A 763 -27.84 -194.99 -32.50
C TYR A 763 -27.73 -194.48 -33.94
N SER A 764 -28.72 -193.72 -34.44
CA SER A 764 -28.70 -193.18 -35.80
C SER A 764 -27.79 -191.96 -35.99
N LYS A 765 -27.52 -191.18 -34.94
CA LYS A 765 -26.71 -189.95 -35.03
C LYS A 765 -25.21 -190.22 -35.00
N LEU A 766 -24.74 -191.06 -34.07
CA LEU A 766 -23.31 -191.39 -34.01
C LEU A 766 -22.87 -192.23 -35.22
N GLN A 767 -23.79 -192.97 -35.85
CA GLN A 767 -23.51 -193.69 -37.10
C GLN A 767 -23.25 -192.75 -38.30
N THR A 768 -23.75 -191.50 -38.28
CA THR A 768 -23.34 -190.47 -39.24
C THR A 768 -21.99 -189.83 -38.89
N GLU A 769 -21.80 -189.43 -37.63
CA GLU A 769 -20.54 -188.79 -37.18
C GLU A 769 -19.31 -189.70 -37.33
N TYR A 770 -19.49 -191.02 -37.18
CA TYR A 770 -18.46 -192.04 -37.41
C TYR A 770 -17.98 -192.12 -38.87
N ASN A 771 -18.81 -191.72 -39.84
CA ASN A 771 -18.42 -191.72 -41.25
C ASN A 771 -17.74 -190.39 -41.65
N GLU A 772 -18.24 -189.25 -41.17
CA GLU A 772 -17.73 -187.92 -41.55
C GLU A 772 -16.27 -187.68 -41.09
N TRP A 773 -15.85 -188.23 -39.95
CA TRP A 773 -14.47 -188.09 -39.48
C TRP A 773 -13.47 -189.10 -40.10
N ILE A 774 -13.95 -190.10 -40.85
CA ILE A 774 -13.07 -191.01 -41.61
C ILE A 774 -12.67 -190.38 -42.95
N GLU A 775 -13.53 -189.56 -43.57
CA GLU A 775 -13.17 -188.81 -44.79
C GLU A 775 -12.10 -187.72 -44.58
N LEU A 776 -11.80 -187.36 -43.33
CA LEU A 776 -10.76 -186.38 -42.95
C LEU A 776 -9.33 -186.95 -42.85
N ILE A 777 -9.09 -188.20 -43.27
CA ILE A 777 -7.78 -188.87 -43.11
C ILE A 777 -6.82 -188.74 -44.31
N GLU A 778 -7.30 -188.55 -45.55
CA GLU A 778 -6.48 -189.00 -46.71
C GLU A 778 -5.70 -187.96 -47.56
N GLN A 779 -5.98 -186.64 -47.59
CA GLN A 779 -5.40 -185.76 -48.65
C GLN A 779 -4.87 -184.33 -48.30
N SER A 780 -4.38 -184.06 -47.08
CA SER A 780 -3.32 -183.04 -46.86
C SER A 780 -2.62 -183.14 -45.50
#